data_AF-A0A5B3GY32-F1
#
_entry.id   AF-A0A5B3GY32-F1
#
_cell.length_a   1.000
_cell.length_b   1.000
_cell.length_c   1.000
_cell.angle_alpha   90.00
_cell.angle_beta   90.00
_cell.angle_gamma   90.00
#
_symmetry.space_group_name_H-M   'P 1'
#
loop_
_entity.id
_entity.type
_entity.pdbx_description
1 polymer ?
#
loop_
_entity_poly.entity_id
_entity_poly.type
_entity_poly.pdbx_seq_one_letter_code
_entity_poly.pdbx_strand_id
1 'polypeptide(L)'
;MKLMKNWIKTMLFVSVLCLAACSDDPDVAPLKRDTDAVELAYNSGATTQISVRYAGSWSARVECTDGSGTPVNNWFSISPDNGAGNGRDYQWVTVTAERNAGDKRTGYIYLKPANGEEIKIEVAQADGHFSVKDPVISGSLKSNTESAATLEIAYDKAFGEEIVEIEATLDGPAAEGLGISSPYQSVIEHEGSGTISVPITGVPVTLGEVVCHVTFKLDGVVKFQGDVSGNVSSSNEVFGMGFDLFKWGGDYPNNKKGPGPNGKDGAGKEFDGTEPAEPDVISAGSDGTSDVFNTMGETYRINRGVEKWSGLRVYEHPGYVKLGVTANGGWIMTPELESLSAAPETVSVSIDFLRFDNETGTYIVSAEGAGVVTNGEVNNTVLPAQTSAAGRKWKTLTFTVQDATNKTRIKIEAQTYNEKGYRINIDNIVVMAADKTEVTEKLPAPELEKITYTPAKTSVAFAWEGVKGATSYEASVAQQTRPDFRKTVETEDSNCEFADLEPGLYIFTVRALYAGNAEFNSDPTQKVVGTLGFAAEKLATPAELTVVDVTSSGAKISWAEVSGAANYRVVVKTTADGQEVSSTIVSATGYTAAGLKAGTDYTVSVQALVGDGSVANEFDSDEATIQFVTTDPVPMIAPTARIYAKTHGLAVLEWELSAAALEQQPVGSTDTYDFRVKDAGGNVIRSIENFSKFNFTKYKYYRLVWGGLTPGATYTLELRRKSTANKEALLDSEWASATVTTDAAPDKSGYLLYKDFENLPGGGQPFYGAYGFSLGSTTDFSDPDKILITTGDANSIYCQGVKDNDSYFSAYLPEWDRADWKANSFNVGLAAGYMKFGGGSNPAWLTLPKLSSLSGATEIELEFDACPYYEPSTKGDMMAPSNTDITEYFGVTVTGATIVSVTGETSADAVISGGGTTVTLRNVLVDKMIEEGLKDTYRYTTHKVKITGVTADTRIKIYSALEDDDKNHRMWLDNLKVKKVN
;
A
#
# COMPACT_ATOMS: atom_id res chain seq x y z
N MET A 1 -10.47 -19.92 -16.89
CA MET A 1 -9.54 -20.74 -16.07
C MET A 1 -8.89 -19.78 -15.07
N LYS A 2 -9.49 -19.46 -13.92
CA LYS A 2 -9.48 -20.19 -12.63
C LYS A 2 -8.22 -21.02 -12.35
N LEU A 3 -7.45 -20.48 -11.39
CA LEU A 3 -6.50 -21.09 -10.45
C LEU A 3 -5.16 -21.57 -11.01
N MET A 4 -4.12 -20.77 -10.76
CA MET A 4 -2.86 -21.20 -10.12
C MET A 4 -1.98 -19.95 -9.90
N LYS A 5 -1.94 -19.46 -8.65
CA LYS A 5 -0.91 -18.54 -8.17
C LYS A 5 -0.51 -18.92 -6.75
N ASN A 6 0.79 -19.10 -6.60
CA ASN A 6 1.61 -19.11 -5.39
C ASN A 6 1.49 -20.32 -4.46
N TRP A 7 2.63 -20.94 -4.14
CA TRP A 7 3.20 -20.95 -2.78
C TRP A 7 4.66 -21.48 -2.77
N ILE A 8 5.60 -20.58 -2.52
CA ILE A 8 6.83 -20.88 -1.76
C ILE A 8 6.91 -19.80 -0.68
N LYS A 9 6.58 -20.18 0.56
CA LYS A 9 7.02 -19.47 1.77
C LYS A 9 7.20 -20.48 2.90
N THR A 10 8.44 -20.57 3.35
CA THR A 10 8.90 -21.10 4.62
C THR A 10 8.10 -20.52 5.80
N MET A 11 7.55 -21.35 6.71
CA MET A 11 7.58 -21.10 8.17
C MET A 11 6.92 -22.20 9.03
N LEU A 12 7.68 -22.59 10.07
CA LEU A 12 7.34 -22.83 11.48
C LEU A 12 5.92 -23.25 11.94
N PHE A 13 5.91 -24.28 12.80
CA PHE A 13 4.86 -24.81 13.68
C PHE A 13 3.99 -23.77 14.42
N VAL A 14 2.66 -24.02 14.53
CA VAL A 14 1.84 -24.08 15.78
C VAL A 14 0.53 -24.84 15.50
N SER A 15 0.13 -25.69 16.46
CA SER A 15 -1.04 -26.56 16.53
C SER A 15 -2.32 -25.86 17.03
N VAL A 16 -3.52 -26.44 16.75
CA VAL A 16 -4.61 -26.82 17.71
C VAL A 16 -6.04 -26.83 17.08
N LEU A 17 -6.63 -28.04 17.09
CA LEU A 17 -8.03 -28.54 17.21
C LEU A 17 -9.26 -27.81 16.58
N CYS A 18 -10.12 -28.60 15.91
CA CYS A 18 -11.45 -29.03 16.41
C CYS A 18 -12.10 -30.19 15.61
N LEU A 19 -12.87 -31.01 16.34
CA LEU A 19 -13.57 -32.29 16.01
C LEU A 19 -14.93 -32.05 15.28
N ALA A 20 -15.71 -32.98 14.72
CA ALA A 20 -16.01 -34.38 15.07
C ALA A 20 -16.80 -35.11 13.94
N ALA A 21 -16.74 -36.45 13.87
CA ALA A 21 -17.89 -37.38 13.67
C ALA A 21 -17.42 -38.86 13.76
N CYS A 22 -18.23 -39.70 14.39
CA CYS A 22 -17.90 -41.00 14.97
C CYS A 22 -17.91 -42.21 14.01
N SER A 23 -17.06 -43.20 14.28
CA SER A 23 -17.47 -44.62 14.38
C SER A 23 -16.43 -45.42 15.17
N ASP A 24 -16.91 -46.25 16.10
CA ASP A 24 -16.09 -47.16 16.91
C ASP A 24 -15.50 -48.30 16.05
N ASP A 25 -14.18 -48.30 15.90
CA ASP A 25 -13.34 -49.49 15.67
C ASP A 25 -11.98 -49.20 16.34
N PRO A 26 -11.32 -50.14 17.04
CA PRO A 26 -9.98 -49.92 17.57
C PRO A 26 -8.94 -50.08 16.44
N ASP A 27 -9.09 -49.32 15.36
CA ASP A 27 -8.32 -49.49 14.14
C ASP A 27 -7.43 -48.28 13.82
N VAL A 28 -6.26 -48.62 13.29
CA VAL A 28 -5.10 -47.77 13.03
C VAL A 28 -5.47 -46.44 12.36
N ALA A 29 -5.00 -45.31 12.90
CA ALA A 29 -5.20 -43.99 12.28
C ALA A 29 -4.78 -43.98 10.80
N PRO A 30 -5.54 -43.31 9.90
CA PRO A 30 -5.26 -43.34 8.46
C PRO A 30 -3.88 -42.74 8.14
N LEU A 31 -3.22 -43.27 7.11
CA LEU A 31 -1.92 -42.79 6.64
C LEU A 31 -2.01 -41.32 6.24
N LYS A 32 -1.13 -40.47 6.79
CA LYS A 32 -1.06 -39.04 6.49
C LYS A 32 0.20 -38.71 5.67
N ARG A 33 0.07 -37.69 4.83
CA ARG A 33 1.13 -37.08 4.02
C ARG A 33 0.99 -35.56 4.02
N ASP A 34 2.04 -34.85 3.67
CA ASP A 34 2.11 -33.38 3.60
C ASP A 34 1.66 -32.82 2.25
N THR A 35 1.68 -33.62 1.18
CA THR A 35 1.27 -33.16 -0.16
C THR A 35 0.62 -34.26 -1.01
N ASP A 36 -0.21 -33.81 -1.96
CA ASP A 36 -0.85 -34.63 -3.00
C ASP A 36 -0.16 -34.48 -4.37
N ALA A 37 0.76 -33.52 -4.50
CA ALA A 37 1.54 -33.30 -5.71
C ALA A 37 2.95 -32.75 -5.40
N VAL A 38 3.94 -33.12 -6.20
CA VAL A 38 5.30 -32.56 -6.16
C VAL A 38 5.78 -32.23 -7.57
N GLU A 39 6.66 -31.24 -7.68
CA GLU A 39 7.27 -30.82 -8.95
C GLU A 39 8.80 -30.96 -8.87
N LEU A 40 9.39 -31.51 -9.93
CA LEU A 40 10.82 -31.77 -10.08
C LEU A 40 11.37 -30.99 -11.29
N ALA A 41 12.62 -30.56 -11.20
CA ALA A 41 13.34 -29.96 -12.32
C ALA A 41 13.64 -31.00 -13.42
N TYR A 42 13.92 -30.53 -14.65
CA TYR A 42 14.24 -31.40 -15.79
C TYR A 42 15.55 -32.19 -15.60
N ASN A 43 16.44 -31.70 -14.72
CA ASN A 43 17.80 -32.22 -14.57
C ASN A 43 17.87 -33.67 -14.10
N SER A 44 18.96 -34.35 -14.43
CA SER A 44 19.24 -35.70 -13.93
C SER A 44 19.40 -35.72 -12.40
N GLY A 45 18.75 -36.66 -11.73
CA GLY A 45 18.86 -36.80 -10.27
C GLY A 45 18.13 -35.71 -9.49
N ALA A 46 17.20 -34.98 -10.11
CA ALA A 46 16.36 -34.03 -9.39
C ALA A 46 15.60 -34.73 -8.25
N THR A 47 15.69 -34.20 -7.03
CA THR A 47 15.10 -34.81 -5.84
C THR A 47 14.06 -33.93 -5.14
N THR A 48 13.10 -34.58 -4.50
CA THR A 48 12.18 -33.97 -3.53
C THR A 48 11.82 -34.99 -2.45
N GLN A 49 11.19 -34.55 -1.36
CA GLN A 49 10.78 -35.43 -0.28
C GLN A 49 9.30 -35.28 0.02
N ILE A 50 8.65 -36.41 0.31
CA ILE A 50 7.27 -36.48 0.77
C ILE A 50 7.26 -37.11 2.15
N SER A 51 6.49 -36.53 3.07
CA SER A 51 6.34 -37.07 4.40
C SER A 51 5.28 -38.18 4.43
N VAL A 52 5.54 -39.22 5.23
CA VAL A 52 4.62 -40.31 5.52
C VAL A 52 4.53 -40.46 7.03
N ARG A 53 3.30 -40.46 7.55
CA ARG A 53 3.03 -40.70 8.98
C ARG A 53 1.89 -41.70 9.14
N TYR A 54 2.24 -42.89 9.61
CA TYR A 54 1.30 -44.00 9.80
C TYR A 54 1.73 -44.88 10.98
N ALA A 55 0.77 -45.44 11.73
CA ALA A 55 1.02 -46.35 12.85
C ALA A 55 0.99 -47.80 12.37
N GLY A 56 2.01 -48.21 11.62
CA GLY A 56 2.11 -49.54 11.03
C GLY A 56 3.02 -49.56 9.81
N SER A 57 3.07 -50.71 9.15
CA SER A 57 3.82 -50.86 7.90
C SER A 57 3.10 -50.17 6.73
N TRP A 58 3.87 -49.52 5.87
CA TRP A 58 3.42 -48.94 4.61
C TRP A 58 4.40 -49.31 3.49
N SER A 59 3.91 -49.33 2.27
CA SER A 59 4.69 -49.50 1.05
C SER A 59 4.35 -48.42 0.05
N ALA A 60 5.23 -48.17 -0.90
CA ALA A 60 5.09 -47.17 -1.94
C ALA A 60 5.50 -47.81 -3.28
N ARG A 61 4.77 -47.49 -4.35
CA ARG A 61 5.16 -47.88 -5.71
C ARG A 61 5.04 -46.69 -6.65
N VAL A 62 5.81 -46.73 -7.73
CA VAL A 62 5.81 -45.71 -8.78
C VAL A 62 5.11 -46.24 -10.02
N GLU A 63 4.33 -45.39 -10.68
CA GLU A 63 3.74 -45.64 -11.99
C GLU A 63 3.83 -44.38 -12.84
N CYS A 64 4.53 -44.47 -13.97
CA CYS A 64 4.60 -43.41 -14.95
C CYS A 64 3.72 -43.74 -16.16
N THR A 65 3.08 -42.72 -16.73
CA THR A 65 2.29 -42.86 -17.95
C THR A 65 2.77 -41.87 -19.00
N ASP A 66 2.57 -42.18 -20.28
CA ASP A 66 2.70 -41.18 -21.34
C ASP A 66 1.50 -40.21 -21.36
N GLY A 67 1.52 -39.24 -22.27
CA GLY A 67 0.45 -38.24 -22.44
C GLY A 67 -0.92 -38.83 -22.85
N SER A 68 -0.98 -40.14 -23.17
CA SER A 68 -2.23 -40.87 -23.45
C SER A 68 -2.75 -41.67 -22.24
N GLY A 69 -2.01 -41.69 -21.13
CA GLY A 69 -2.32 -42.49 -19.95
C GLY A 69 -1.83 -43.94 -20.03
N THR A 70 -1.04 -44.30 -21.05
CA THR A 70 -0.47 -45.65 -21.19
C THR A 70 0.74 -45.79 -20.26
N PRO A 71 0.86 -46.88 -19.48
CA PRO A 71 2.03 -47.10 -18.62
C PRO A 71 3.33 -47.12 -19.42
N VAL A 72 4.33 -46.39 -18.93
CA VAL A 72 5.69 -46.35 -19.45
C VAL A 72 6.69 -46.75 -18.37
N ASN A 73 7.95 -46.93 -18.75
CA ASN A 73 9.02 -47.14 -17.77
C ASN A 73 9.06 -45.97 -16.77
N ASN A 74 9.25 -46.30 -15.50
CA ASN A 74 9.30 -45.29 -14.45
C ASN A 74 10.54 -44.42 -14.62
N TRP A 75 10.32 -43.13 -14.92
CA TRP A 75 11.37 -42.14 -15.06
C TRP A 75 11.79 -41.51 -13.73
N PHE A 76 11.22 -41.94 -12.61
CA PHE A 76 11.69 -41.60 -11.28
C PHE A 76 11.62 -42.79 -10.35
N SER A 77 12.41 -42.74 -9.30
CA SER A 77 12.49 -43.73 -8.24
C SER A 77 12.14 -43.11 -6.89
N ILE A 78 11.82 -43.95 -5.92
CA ILE A 78 11.54 -43.54 -4.54
C ILE A 78 12.38 -44.34 -3.55
N SER A 79 12.82 -43.70 -2.47
CA SER A 79 13.57 -44.36 -1.41
C SER A 79 13.29 -43.72 -0.03
N PRO A 80 12.95 -44.51 1.00
CA PRO A 80 12.62 -45.94 0.92
C PRO A 80 11.24 -46.16 0.26
N ASP A 81 11.05 -47.32 -0.37
CA ASP A 81 9.77 -47.75 -0.96
C ASP A 81 8.86 -48.48 0.06
N ASN A 82 9.31 -48.63 1.30
CA ASN A 82 8.54 -49.17 2.40
C ASN A 82 9.07 -48.66 3.74
N GLY A 83 8.23 -48.75 4.78
CA GLY A 83 8.63 -48.39 6.14
C GLY A 83 7.60 -48.83 7.17
N ALA A 84 7.98 -48.73 8.44
CA ALA A 84 7.06 -48.95 9.56
C ALA A 84 7.14 -47.76 10.51
N GLY A 85 6.01 -47.09 10.72
CA GLY A 85 5.92 -45.90 11.57
C GLY A 85 5.18 -46.17 12.87
N ASN A 86 5.41 -45.33 13.87
CA ASN A 86 4.69 -45.36 15.16
C ASN A 86 3.45 -44.44 15.19
N GLY A 87 3.06 -43.88 14.03
CA GLY A 87 1.98 -42.90 13.89
C GLY A 87 2.28 -41.52 14.43
N ARG A 88 3.44 -41.31 15.07
CA ARG A 88 3.85 -40.04 15.67
C ARG A 88 4.99 -39.37 14.91
N ASP A 89 5.97 -40.13 14.46
CA ASP A 89 7.15 -39.57 13.78
C ASP A 89 6.93 -39.50 12.27
N TYR A 90 7.54 -38.49 11.64
CA TYR A 90 7.58 -38.37 10.19
C TYR A 90 8.63 -39.31 9.62
N GLN A 91 8.23 -40.09 8.62
CA GLN A 91 9.12 -40.81 7.72
C GLN A 91 9.15 -40.07 6.39
N TRP A 92 10.27 -40.14 5.66
CA TRP A 92 10.46 -39.37 4.44
C TRP A 92 10.72 -40.30 3.26
N VAL A 93 9.94 -40.14 2.20
CA VAL A 93 10.16 -40.80 0.91
C VAL A 93 10.84 -39.79 0.00
N THR A 94 12.09 -40.06 -0.35
CA THR A 94 12.84 -39.26 -1.31
C THR A 94 12.49 -39.72 -2.71
N VAL A 95 11.98 -38.82 -3.54
CA VAL A 95 11.71 -39.02 -4.96
C VAL A 95 12.93 -38.55 -5.74
N THR A 96 13.45 -39.37 -6.66
CA THR A 96 14.61 -39.03 -7.50
C THR A 96 14.27 -39.27 -8.97
N ALA A 97 14.23 -38.22 -9.78
CA ALA A 97 13.92 -38.32 -11.21
C ALA A 97 15.15 -38.53 -12.09
N GLU A 98 14.95 -39.27 -13.17
CA GLU A 98 15.80 -39.26 -14.36
C GLU A 98 15.63 -37.93 -15.10
N ARG A 99 16.60 -37.60 -15.94
CA ARG A 99 16.56 -36.42 -16.79
C ARG A 99 15.34 -36.43 -17.72
N ASN A 100 14.69 -35.29 -17.88
CA ASN A 100 13.68 -35.08 -18.92
C ASN A 100 14.29 -34.31 -20.09
N ALA A 101 14.25 -34.90 -21.29
CA ALA A 101 14.73 -34.28 -22.52
C ALA A 101 13.62 -33.80 -23.46
N GLY A 102 12.35 -34.00 -23.06
CA GLY A 102 11.18 -33.67 -23.88
C GLY A 102 10.20 -32.78 -23.13
N ASP A 103 8.93 -32.86 -23.53
CA ASP A 103 7.84 -32.10 -22.91
C ASP A 103 7.68 -32.42 -21.42
N LYS A 104 6.97 -31.52 -20.71
CA LYS A 104 6.58 -31.74 -19.32
C LYS A 104 5.89 -33.09 -19.18
N ARG A 105 6.32 -33.90 -18.22
CA ARG A 105 5.80 -35.27 -17.98
C ARG A 105 5.30 -35.45 -16.57
N THR A 106 4.34 -36.36 -16.41
CA THR A 106 3.66 -36.63 -15.14
C THR A 106 3.67 -38.13 -14.84
N GLY A 107 3.91 -38.47 -13.59
CA GLY A 107 3.82 -39.83 -13.06
C GLY A 107 3.27 -39.80 -11.64
N TYR A 108 3.14 -40.96 -11.02
CA TYR A 108 2.39 -41.09 -9.77
C TYR A 108 3.10 -41.99 -8.77
N ILE A 109 3.07 -41.56 -7.50
CA ILE A 109 3.41 -42.39 -6.36
C ILE A 109 2.11 -42.90 -5.76
N TYR A 110 2.09 -44.18 -5.46
CA TYR A 110 0.99 -44.85 -4.83
C TYR A 110 1.45 -45.36 -3.46
N LEU A 111 1.01 -44.67 -2.40
CA LEU A 111 1.31 -45.01 -1.00
C LEU A 111 0.22 -45.93 -0.45
N LYS A 112 0.61 -47.10 0.06
CA LYS A 112 -0.31 -48.11 0.57
C LYS A 112 -0.01 -48.44 2.03
N PRO A 113 -0.92 -48.12 2.99
CA PRO A 113 -0.84 -48.66 4.34
C PRO A 113 -1.19 -50.15 4.36
N ALA A 114 -0.63 -50.91 5.31
CA ALA A 114 -0.84 -52.37 5.39
C ALA A 114 -2.32 -52.81 5.42
N ASN A 115 -3.20 -51.99 6.01
CA ASN A 115 -4.63 -52.29 6.20
C ASN A 115 -5.54 -51.19 5.61
N GLY A 116 -5.19 -50.58 4.48
CA GLY A 116 -6.03 -49.52 3.88
C GLY A 116 -5.86 -49.36 2.37
N GLU A 117 -6.61 -48.40 1.82
CA GLU A 117 -6.58 -48.08 0.39
C GLU A 117 -5.32 -47.33 -0.04
N GLU A 118 -4.99 -47.47 -1.33
CA GLU A 118 -3.83 -46.85 -1.93
C GLU A 118 -4.08 -45.36 -2.19
N ILE A 119 -3.12 -44.54 -1.79
CA ILE A 119 -3.18 -43.09 -1.88
C ILE A 119 -2.29 -42.62 -3.04
N LYS A 120 -2.88 -41.89 -3.97
CA LYS A 120 -2.20 -41.34 -5.15
C LYS A 120 -1.59 -39.97 -4.85
N ILE A 121 -0.34 -39.77 -5.28
CA ILE A 121 0.39 -38.50 -5.27
C ILE A 121 0.93 -38.25 -6.69
N GLU A 122 0.71 -37.06 -7.22
CA GLU A 122 1.21 -36.65 -8.53
C GLU A 122 2.68 -36.19 -8.45
N VAL A 123 3.49 -36.61 -9.42
CA VAL A 123 4.87 -36.15 -9.60
C VAL A 123 4.98 -35.56 -11.01
N ALA A 124 5.13 -34.25 -11.09
CA ALA A 124 5.37 -33.54 -12.35
C ALA A 124 6.87 -33.24 -12.51
N GLN A 125 7.38 -33.35 -13.73
CA GLN A 125 8.75 -32.93 -14.06
C GLN A 125 8.72 -31.93 -15.21
N ALA A 126 9.42 -30.80 -15.05
CA ALA A 126 9.51 -29.74 -16.07
C ALA A 126 10.05 -30.26 -17.41
N ASP A 127 9.69 -29.59 -18.51
CA ASP A 127 10.24 -29.88 -19.84
C ASP A 127 11.74 -29.58 -19.91
N GLY A 128 12.46 -30.32 -20.75
CA GLY A 128 13.90 -30.18 -20.95
C GLY A 128 14.30 -29.58 -22.30
N HIS A 129 13.47 -28.72 -22.89
CA HIS A 129 13.78 -28.15 -24.21
C HIS A 129 14.85 -27.07 -24.11
N PHE A 130 16.01 -27.33 -24.72
CA PHE A 130 17.07 -26.33 -24.87
C PHE A 130 16.55 -25.08 -25.58
N SER A 131 16.87 -23.91 -25.03
CA SER A 131 16.53 -22.62 -25.63
C SER A 131 17.67 -21.63 -25.52
N VAL A 132 17.67 -20.65 -26.43
CA VAL A 132 18.65 -19.55 -26.47
C VAL A 132 17.87 -18.24 -26.37
N LYS A 133 18.34 -17.32 -25.53
CA LYS A 133 17.80 -15.96 -25.46
C LYS A 133 18.40 -15.09 -26.57
N ASP A 134 17.77 -13.97 -26.88
CA ASP A 134 18.31 -13.01 -27.84
C ASP A 134 19.73 -12.59 -27.43
N PRO A 135 20.74 -12.80 -28.30
CA PRO A 135 22.11 -12.38 -28.04
C PRO A 135 22.22 -10.86 -27.83
N VAL A 136 23.19 -10.45 -27.02
CA VAL A 136 23.47 -9.02 -26.75
C VAL A 136 24.96 -8.74 -26.86
N ILE A 137 25.32 -7.52 -27.29
CA ILE A 137 26.69 -7.02 -27.14
C ILE A 137 26.82 -6.47 -25.72
N SER A 138 27.71 -7.06 -24.94
CA SER A 138 28.00 -6.70 -23.55
C SER A 138 29.37 -6.01 -23.47
N GLY A 139 29.48 -4.99 -22.62
CA GLY A 139 30.68 -4.16 -22.50
C GLY A 139 30.71 -2.94 -23.45
N SER A 140 31.67 -2.04 -23.22
CA SER A 140 31.77 -0.77 -23.96
C SER A 140 32.62 -0.89 -25.21
N LEU A 141 32.10 -0.37 -26.33
CA LEU A 141 32.86 -0.13 -27.55
C LEU A 141 33.20 1.37 -27.62
N LYS A 142 34.48 1.74 -27.47
CA LYS A 142 34.92 3.13 -27.53
C LYS A 142 35.92 3.37 -28.65
N SER A 143 35.76 4.47 -29.39
CA SER A 143 36.66 4.85 -30.47
C SER A 143 38.09 4.96 -29.97
N ASN A 144 39.07 4.49 -30.75
CA ASN A 144 40.50 4.53 -30.46
C ASN A 144 40.90 3.80 -29.15
N THR A 145 40.03 2.96 -28.61
CA THR A 145 40.28 2.13 -27.43
C THR A 145 40.17 0.66 -27.81
N GLU A 146 41.02 -0.19 -27.25
CA GLU A 146 40.92 -1.63 -27.47
C GLU A 146 39.60 -2.18 -26.90
N SER A 147 38.86 -2.92 -27.72
CA SER A 147 37.56 -3.46 -27.36
C SER A 147 37.70 -4.52 -26.27
N ALA A 148 36.96 -4.33 -25.19
CA ALA A 148 36.72 -5.34 -24.16
C ALA A 148 35.30 -5.94 -24.27
N ALA A 149 34.55 -5.61 -25.32
CA ALA A 149 33.18 -6.05 -25.50
C ALA A 149 33.10 -7.54 -25.90
N THR A 150 31.98 -8.18 -25.59
CA THR A 150 31.68 -9.57 -25.91
C THR A 150 30.29 -9.68 -26.52
N LEU A 151 30.10 -10.61 -27.44
CA LEU A 151 28.78 -11.10 -27.81
C LEU A 151 28.36 -12.15 -26.79
N GLU A 152 27.36 -11.86 -25.98
CA GLU A 152 26.81 -12.75 -24.97
C GLU A 152 25.55 -13.46 -25.47
N ILE A 153 25.56 -14.79 -25.37
CA ILE A 153 24.45 -15.65 -25.76
C ILE A 153 24.07 -16.51 -24.57
N ALA A 154 22.97 -16.15 -23.90
CA ALA A 154 22.44 -16.91 -22.78
C ALA A 154 21.62 -18.10 -23.27
N TYR A 155 21.83 -19.27 -22.67
CA TYR A 155 21.08 -20.49 -22.96
C TYR A 155 20.44 -21.05 -21.70
N ASP A 156 19.36 -21.81 -21.88
CA ASP A 156 18.66 -22.50 -20.82
C ASP A 156 18.43 -23.97 -21.17
N LYS A 157 18.48 -24.82 -20.14
CA LYS A 157 18.22 -26.26 -20.18
C LYS A 157 19.19 -27.10 -21.03
N ALA A 158 20.49 -26.80 -20.98
CA ALA A 158 21.50 -27.66 -21.59
C ALA A 158 21.67 -28.98 -20.82
N PHE A 159 22.16 -30.01 -21.50
CA PHE A 159 22.37 -31.35 -20.98
C PHE A 159 23.83 -31.61 -20.57
N GLY A 160 24.76 -30.77 -21.01
CA GLY A 160 26.19 -31.04 -20.91
C GLY A 160 26.68 -31.88 -22.09
N GLU A 161 27.93 -31.62 -22.46
CA GLU A 161 28.68 -32.15 -23.60
C GLU A 161 28.18 -31.71 -25.00
N GLU A 162 27.15 -30.87 -25.11
CA GLU A 162 26.69 -30.36 -26.41
C GLU A 162 27.75 -29.46 -27.06
N ILE A 163 27.95 -29.64 -28.37
CA ILE A 163 28.87 -28.84 -29.16
C ILE A 163 28.16 -27.58 -29.65
N VAL A 164 28.74 -26.42 -29.35
CA VAL A 164 28.25 -25.12 -29.79
C VAL A 164 29.12 -24.58 -30.91
N GLU A 165 28.50 -24.15 -32.00
CA GLU A 165 29.13 -23.42 -33.10
C GLU A 165 28.39 -22.09 -33.31
N ILE A 166 29.12 -20.98 -33.24
CA ILE A 166 28.60 -19.62 -33.45
C ILE A 166 29.28 -19.04 -34.69
N GLU A 167 28.50 -18.79 -35.72
CA GLU A 167 28.92 -18.02 -36.90
C GLU A 167 28.51 -16.57 -36.68
N ALA A 168 29.49 -15.66 -36.61
CA ALA A 168 29.26 -14.24 -36.41
C ALA A 168 30.04 -13.37 -37.40
N THR A 169 29.45 -12.26 -37.85
CA THR A 169 30.13 -11.23 -38.65
C THR A 169 29.70 -9.84 -38.20
N LEU A 170 30.65 -8.89 -38.18
CA LEU A 170 30.38 -7.49 -37.84
C LEU A 170 30.22 -6.67 -39.13
N ASP A 171 29.22 -5.80 -39.15
CA ASP A 171 28.92 -4.83 -40.20
C ASP A 171 28.51 -3.48 -39.56
N GLY A 172 28.24 -2.47 -40.39
CA GLY A 172 27.88 -1.13 -39.95
C GLY A 172 29.04 -0.12 -40.01
N PRO A 173 28.73 1.19 -39.96
CA PRO A 173 29.71 2.25 -40.18
C PRO A 173 30.86 2.25 -39.15
N ALA A 174 30.66 1.68 -37.96
CA ALA A 174 31.66 1.65 -36.90
C ALA A 174 32.35 0.29 -36.72
N ALA A 175 32.05 -0.70 -37.58
CA ALA A 175 32.70 -2.02 -37.52
C ALA A 175 34.18 -2.00 -37.96
N GLU A 176 34.62 -0.93 -38.63
CA GLU A 176 36.01 -0.78 -39.06
C GLU A 176 36.98 -0.81 -37.87
N GLY A 177 37.92 -1.77 -37.91
CA GLY A 177 38.90 -2.00 -36.86
C GLY A 177 38.49 -3.01 -35.80
N LEU A 178 37.25 -3.51 -35.84
CA LEU A 178 36.76 -4.58 -34.97
C LEU A 178 36.80 -5.96 -35.67
N GLY A 179 36.92 -7.01 -34.87
CA GLY A 179 36.88 -8.39 -35.33
C GLY A 179 36.25 -9.33 -34.32
N ILE A 180 35.53 -10.34 -34.81
CA ILE A 180 34.94 -11.41 -34.01
C ILE A 180 35.36 -12.77 -34.59
N SER A 181 35.74 -13.71 -33.73
CA SER A 181 36.12 -15.06 -34.15
C SER A 181 34.91 -15.80 -34.74
N SER A 182 35.05 -16.32 -35.96
CA SER A 182 33.97 -16.99 -36.69
C SER A 182 34.51 -18.09 -37.62
N PRO A 183 34.02 -19.35 -37.53
CA PRO A 183 33.12 -19.83 -36.49
C PRO A 183 33.83 -19.90 -35.13
N TYR A 184 33.13 -19.54 -34.05
CA TYR A 184 33.55 -19.82 -32.68
C TYR A 184 32.98 -21.17 -32.25
N GLN A 185 33.83 -22.06 -31.75
CA GLN A 185 33.43 -23.40 -31.31
C GLN A 185 33.73 -23.59 -29.82
N SER A 186 32.77 -24.17 -29.10
CA SER A 186 32.88 -24.49 -27.67
C SER A 186 32.03 -25.72 -27.32
N VAL A 187 32.13 -26.17 -26.07
CA VAL A 187 31.33 -27.28 -25.51
C VAL A 187 30.68 -26.80 -24.23
N ILE A 188 29.36 -27.04 -24.06
CA ILE A 188 28.70 -26.80 -22.79
C ILE A 188 29.05 -27.98 -21.87
N GLU A 189 29.91 -27.78 -20.87
CA GLU A 189 30.46 -28.92 -20.11
C GLU A 189 29.47 -29.54 -19.11
N HIS A 190 28.45 -28.79 -18.68
CA HIS A 190 27.56 -29.18 -17.59
C HIS A 190 26.09 -28.94 -17.93
N GLU A 191 25.23 -29.81 -17.39
CA GLU A 191 23.78 -29.65 -17.42
C GLU A 191 23.37 -28.36 -16.70
N GLY A 192 22.50 -27.56 -17.32
CA GLY A 192 21.94 -26.34 -16.72
C GLY A 192 21.80 -25.17 -17.70
N SER A 193 21.63 -23.97 -17.14
CA SER A 193 21.60 -22.70 -17.87
C SER A 193 22.97 -22.02 -17.78
N GLY A 194 23.31 -21.20 -18.77
CA GLY A 194 24.60 -20.51 -18.79
C GLY A 194 24.67 -19.41 -19.84
N THR A 195 25.87 -18.87 -20.05
CA THR A 195 26.14 -17.82 -21.05
C THR A 195 27.44 -18.12 -21.77
N ILE A 196 27.40 -18.01 -23.10
CA ILE A 196 28.57 -18.13 -23.95
C ILE A 196 28.98 -16.71 -24.36
N SER A 197 30.23 -16.35 -24.10
CA SER A 197 30.79 -15.02 -24.40
C SER A 197 31.83 -15.14 -25.51
N VAL A 198 31.57 -14.52 -26.65
CA VAL A 198 32.50 -14.44 -27.78
C VAL A 198 33.15 -13.05 -27.80
N PRO A 199 34.47 -12.91 -27.60
CA PRO A 199 35.12 -11.60 -27.59
C PRO A 199 34.99 -10.86 -28.92
N ILE A 200 34.62 -9.58 -28.85
CA ILE A 200 34.77 -8.61 -29.94
C ILE A 200 36.10 -7.90 -29.69
N THR A 201 37.05 -8.09 -30.60
CA THR A 201 38.44 -7.63 -30.46
C THR A 201 38.74 -6.50 -31.43
N GLY A 202 39.89 -5.83 -31.25
CA GLY A 202 40.36 -4.75 -32.13
C GLY A 202 40.07 -3.36 -31.58
N VAL A 203 40.35 -2.33 -32.39
CA VAL A 203 40.24 -0.92 -32.01
C VAL A 203 39.35 -0.23 -33.04
N PRO A 204 38.10 0.15 -32.69
CA PRO A 204 37.23 0.84 -33.62
C PRO A 204 37.72 2.28 -33.81
N VAL A 205 37.71 2.78 -35.04
CA VAL A 205 38.20 4.15 -35.35
C VAL A 205 37.08 5.13 -35.69
N THR A 206 35.87 4.62 -35.96
CA THR A 206 34.71 5.40 -36.39
C THR A 206 33.59 5.27 -35.34
N LEU A 207 32.90 6.38 -35.05
CA LEU A 207 31.72 6.38 -34.16
C LEU A 207 30.48 5.88 -34.90
N GLY A 208 29.55 5.27 -34.16
CA GLY A 208 28.26 4.85 -34.70
C GLY A 208 27.96 3.36 -34.54
N GLU A 209 26.94 2.90 -35.27
CA GLU A 209 26.39 1.56 -35.09
C GLU A 209 27.35 0.46 -35.59
N VAL A 210 27.38 -0.64 -34.84
CA VAL A 210 27.95 -1.94 -35.19
C VAL A 210 26.82 -2.96 -35.17
N VAL A 211 26.61 -3.68 -36.25
CA VAL A 211 25.63 -4.77 -36.36
C VAL A 211 26.39 -6.09 -36.39
N CYS A 212 26.06 -7.01 -35.48
CA CYS A 212 26.59 -8.36 -35.45
C CYS A 212 25.53 -9.33 -35.98
N HIS A 213 25.78 -9.93 -37.14
CA HIS A 213 24.95 -10.99 -37.69
C HIS A 213 25.36 -12.32 -37.04
N VAL A 214 24.44 -13.01 -36.37
CA VAL A 214 24.73 -14.18 -35.53
C VAL A 214 23.90 -15.37 -35.97
N THR A 215 24.55 -16.53 -36.13
CA THR A 215 23.90 -17.85 -36.23
C THR A 215 24.46 -18.77 -35.15
N PHE A 216 23.60 -19.21 -34.22
CA PHE A 216 23.95 -20.15 -33.17
C PHE A 216 23.49 -21.55 -33.53
N LYS A 217 24.40 -22.53 -33.50
CA LYS A 217 24.12 -23.95 -33.71
C LYS A 217 24.48 -24.76 -32.47
N LEU A 218 23.58 -25.67 -32.06
CA LEU A 218 23.81 -26.69 -31.05
C LEU A 218 23.84 -28.06 -31.74
N ASP A 219 24.93 -28.80 -31.63
CA ASP A 219 25.16 -30.09 -32.30
C ASP A 219 24.84 -30.05 -33.82
N GLY A 220 25.19 -28.93 -34.46
CA GLY A 220 24.94 -28.68 -35.89
C GLY A 220 23.53 -28.23 -36.26
N VAL A 221 22.61 -28.08 -35.28
CA VAL A 221 21.24 -27.60 -35.49
C VAL A 221 21.13 -26.12 -35.12
N VAL A 222 20.65 -25.28 -36.03
CA VAL A 222 20.42 -23.85 -35.77
C VAL A 222 19.37 -23.68 -34.67
N LYS A 223 19.73 -22.96 -33.60
CA LYS A 223 18.83 -22.59 -32.49
C LYS A 223 18.50 -21.09 -32.47
N PHE A 224 19.35 -20.25 -33.04
CA PHE A 224 19.13 -18.82 -33.21
C PHE A 224 19.77 -18.33 -34.51
N GLN A 225 19.10 -17.41 -35.21
CA GLN A 225 19.65 -16.67 -36.35
C GLN A 225 19.05 -15.26 -36.36
N GLY A 226 19.88 -14.22 -36.31
CA GLY A 226 19.42 -12.84 -36.25
C GLY A 226 20.56 -11.82 -36.12
N ASP A 227 20.18 -10.56 -35.97
CA ASP A 227 21.09 -9.42 -35.91
C ASP A 227 21.10 -8.81 -34.51
N VAL A 228 22.27 -8.37 -34.06
CA VAL A 228 22.49 -7.74 -32.74
C VAL A 228 23.20 -6.41 -32.97
N SER A 229 22.57 -5.30 -32.59
CA SER A 229 23.19 -3.98 -32.71
C SER A 229 23.95 -3.58 -31.44
N GLY A 230 25.04 -2.84 -31.63
CA GLY A 230 25.80 -2.11 -30.62
C GLY A 230 26.26 -0.77 -31.18
N ASN A 231 26.90 0.07 -30.37
CA ASN A 231 27.34 1.41 -30.79
C ASN A 231 28.76 1.69 -30.29
N VAL A 232 29.63 2.18 -31.17
CA VAL A 232 30.95 2.72 -30.80
C VAL A 232 30.76 4.17 -30.36
N SER A 233 30.97 4.42 -29.07
CA SER A 233 30.95 5.77 -28.49
C SER A 233 32.34 6.40 -28.44
N SER A 234 32.40 7.69 -28.06
CA SER A 234 33.68 8.40 -27.96
C SER A 234 34.54 7.84 -26.82
N SER A 235 35.87 7.87 -26.98
CA SER A 235 36.81 7.59 -25.89
C SER A 235 36.59 8.48 -24.67
N ASN A 236 36.09 9.69 -24.89
CA ASN A 236 35.85 10.68 -23.85
C ASN A 236 34.43 10.59 -23.26
N GLU A 237 33.59 9.66 -23.74
CA GLU A 237 32.29 9.42 -23.13
C GLU A 237 32.46 8.72 -21.78
N VAL A 238 31.98 9.37 -20.74
CA VAL A 238 32.05 8.95 -19.34
C VAL A 238 30.80 8.16 -18.96
N PHE A 239 29.66 8.59 -19.48
CA PHE A 239 28.36 8.03 -19.14
C PHE A 239 27.35 8.29 -20.25
N GLY A 240 26.43 7.34 -20.48
CA GLY A 240 25.35 7.43 -21.45
C GLY A 240 24.08 6.74 -20.95
N MET A 241 22.92 7.35 -21.14
CA MET A 241 21.61 6.75 -20.87
C MET A 241 20.56 7.25 -21.87
N GLY A 242 20.08 6.35 -22.73
CA GLY A 242 18.97 6.58 -23.68
C GLY A 242 17.64 5.94 -23.27
N PHE A 243 17.55 5.36 -22.06
CA PHE A 243 16.33 4.71 -21.57
C PHE A 243 15.72 3.65 -22.51
N ASP A 244 16.48 3.04 -23.41
CA ASP A 244 15.98 2.06 -24.40
C ASP A 244 15.32 0.82 -23.79
N LEU A 245 15.68 0.50 -22.55
CA LEU A 245 15.08 -0.60 -21.78
C LEU A 245 13.67 -0.26 -21.28
N PHE A 246 13.27 1.01 -21.31
CA PHE A 246 11.93 1.46 -20.97
C PHE A 246 11.01 1.21 -22.15
N LYS A 247 9.98 0.40 -21.93
CA LYS A 247 9.16 -0.22 -22.97
C LYS A 247 7.70 0.12 -22.87
N TRP A 248 7.21 0.70 -21.78
CA TRP A 248 5.77 0.88 -21.55
C TRP A 248 5.39 2.35 -21.50
N GLY A 249 4.14 2.67 -21.79
CA GLY A 249 3.62 4.04 -21.71
C GLY A 249 3.23 4.60 -23.07
N GLY A 250 2.61 5.77 -23.08
CA GLY A 250 2.21 6.44 -24.32
C GLY A 250 3.40 6.98 -25.14
N ASP A 251 3.26 7.01 -26.46
CA ASP A 251 4.20 7.74 -27.33
C ASP A 251 3.75 9.21 -27.41
N TYR A 252 4.18 9.99 -26.41
CA TYR A 252 3.85 11.40 -26.29
C TYR A 252 4.44 12.25 -27.43
N PRO A 253 5.73 12.13 -27.81
CA PRO A 253 6.31 12.93 -28.88
C PRO A 253 5.54 12.81 -30.20
N ASN A 254 5.12 11.60 -30.58
CA ASN A 254 4.40 11.37 -31.83
C ASN A 254 2.86 11.37 -31.68
N ASN A 255 2.36 11.62 -30.47
CA ASN A 255 0.94 11.64 -30.15
C ASN A 255 0.20 10.33 -30.54
N LYS A 256 0.82 9.19 -30.26
CA LYS A 256 0.29 7.85 -30.55
C LYS A 256 0.08 7.05 -29.28
N LYS A 257 -0.79 6.04 -29.35
CA LYS A 257 -0.81 5.04 -28.29
C LYS A 257 0.53 4.31 -28.26
N GLY A 258 0.97 3.99 -27.07
CA GLY A 258 2.15 3.16 -26.87
C GLY A 258 1.82 1.85 -26.17
N PRO A 259 2.82 0.99 -26.02
CA PRO A 259 2.68 -0.35 -25.46
C PRO A 259 2.38 -0.38 -23.96
N GLY A 260 1.77 -1.49 -23.50
CA GLY A 260 1.48 -1.75 -22.10
C GLY A 260 1.82 -3.19 -21.67
N PRO A 261 2.12 -3.42 -20.38
CA PRO A 261 2.59 -4.73 -19.89
C PRO A 261 1.46 -5.76 -19.95
N ASN A 262 1.68 -6.88 -20.66
CA ASN A 262 0.65 -7.91 -20.86
C ASN A 262 -0.69 -7.36 -21.37
N GLY A 263 -0.67 -6.30 -22.19
CA GLY A 263 -1.89 -5.67 -22.72
C GLY A 263 -2.65 -4.78 -21.73
N LYS A 264 -2.08 -4.47 -20.56
CA LYS A 264 -2.70 -3.60 -19.56
C LYS A 264 -2.35 -2.13 -19.75
N ASP A 265 -3.21 -1.25 -19.27
CA ASP A 265 -3.12 0.21 -19.38
C ASP A 265 -2.23 0.89 -18.33
N GLY A 266 -1.28 0.13 -17.74
CA GLY A 266 -0.28 0.63 -16.80
C GLY A 266 0.28 -0.48 -15.89
N ALA A 267 1.41 -0.20 -15.23
CA ALA A 267 2.06 -1.12 -14.29
C ALA A 267 2.17 -0.56 -12.87
N GLY A 268 1.87 -1.39 -11.88
CA GLY A 268 2.11 -1.14 -10.46
C GLY A 268 3.32 -1.91 -9.92
N LYS A 269 3.50 -1.90 -8.59
CA LYS A 269 4.63 -2.55 -7.89
C LYS A 269 4.73 -4.08 -8.09
N GLU A 270 3.68 -4.70 -8.59
CA GLU A 270 3.61 -6.15 -8.85
C GLU A 270 4.27 -6.58 -10.16
N PHE A 271 4.68 -5.64 -11.00
CA PHE A 271 5.40 -5.90 -12.25
C PHE A 271 6.90 -5.79 -12.04
N ASP A 272 7.65 -6.65 -12.71
CA ASP A 272 9.10 -6.71 -12.59
C ASP A 272 9.84 -6.21 -13.84
N GLY A 273 9.13 -5.78 -14.88
CA GLY A 273 9.75 -5.21 -16.09
C GLY A 273 10.03 -6.23 -17.19
N THR A 274 9.86 -7.53 -16.92
CA THR A 274 10.10 -8.60 -17.91
C THR A 274 8.88 -8.90 -18.77
N GLU A 275 7.72 -8.34 -18.42
CA GLU A 275 6.46 -8.61 -19.10
C GLU A 275 6.46 -8.13 -20.55
N PRO A 276 5.86 -8.91 -21.49
CA PRO A 276 5.65 -8.50 -22.87
C PRO A 276 5.03 -7.10 -22.99
N ALA A 277 5.60 -6.30 -23.87
CA ALA A 277 5.12 -4.96 -24.22
C ALA A 277 4.15 -5.06 -25.40
N GLU A 278 2.85 -5.17 -25.11
CA GLU A 278 1.82 -5.29 -26.13
C GLU A 278 1.49 -3.91 -26.72
N PRO A 279 1.50 -3.73 -28.05
CA PRO A 279 1.36 -2.43 -28.70
C PRO A 279 -0.07 -1.84 -28.60
N ASP A 280 -0.18 -0.52 -28.84
CA ASP A 280 -1.46 0.22 -28.98
C ASP A 280 -2.41 0.21 -27.76
N VAL A 281 -1.86 0.10 -26.55
CA VAL A 281 -2.64 0.01 -25.30
C VAL A 281 -2.79 1.38 -24.63
N ILE A 282 -1.68 1.99 -24.23
CA ILE A 282 -1.63 3.17 -23.36
C ILE A 282 -1.72 4.44 -24.20
N SER A 283 -2.61 5.37 -23.83
CA SER A 283 -2.76 6.63 -24.56
C SER A 283 -1.51 7.50 -24.52
N ALA A 284 -1.28 8.30 -25.57
CA ALA A 284 -0.05 9.06 -25.80
C ALA A 284 0.52 9.83 -24.61
N GLY A 285 -0.31 10.45 -23.77
CA GLY A 285 0.13 11.23 -22.61
C GLY A 285 0.05 10.50 -21.27
N SER A 286 -0.24 9.20 -21.28
CA SER A 286 -0.38 8.38 -20.09
C SER A 286 0.88 7.60 -19.79
N ASP A 287 1.14 7.46 -18.50
CA ASP A 287 2.35 6.85 -17.96
C ASP A 287 2.30 5.33 -18.11
N GLY A 288 3.44 4.71 -18.41
CA GLY A 288 3.57 3.26 -18.49
C GLY A 288 3.51 2.57 -17.14
N THR A 289 3.98 3.27 -16.10
CA THR A 289 4.13 2.73 -14.74
C THR A 289 3.72 3.74 -13.69
N SER A 290 3.51 3.24 -12.48
CA SER A 290 3.63 4.05 -11.27
C SER A 290 5.07 4.57 -11.11
N ASP A 291 5.28 5.48 -10.17
CA ASP A 291 6.59 6.09 -9.93
C ASP A 291 7.73 5.05 -9.81
N VAL A 292 8.72 5.16 -10.69
CA VAL A 292 9.85 4.22 -10.84
C VAL A 292 10.65 4.06 -9.55
N PHE A 293 10.79 5.13 -8.76
CA PHE A 293 11.63 5.13 -7.56
C PHE A 293 10.82 5.04 -6.28
N ASN A 294 9.62 5.61 -6.25
CA ASN A 294 8.78 5.61 -5.05
C ASN A 294 7.84 4.39 -4.95
N THR A 295 7.45 3.79 -6.08
CA THR A 295 6.45 2.71 -6.10
C THR A 295 7.00 1.39 -6.66
N MET A 296 7.73 1.44 -7.76
CA MET A 296 8.18 0.22 -8.44
C MET A 296 9.23 -0.55 -7.62
N GLY A 297 9.29 -1.87 -7.82
CA GLY A 297 10.22 -2.75 -7.10
C GLY A 297 11.67 -2.62 -7.57
N GLU A 298 12.60 -3.15 -6.77
CA GLU A 298 14.04 -3.18 -7.10
C GLU A 298 14.34 -4.01 -8.36
N THR A 299 13.73 -5.20 -8.48
CA THR A 299 13.87 -6.06 -9.67
C THR A 299 13.47 -5.34 -10.95
N TYR A 300 12.41 -4.52 -10.91
CA TYR A 300 12.02 -3.69 -12.03
C TYR A 300 13.10 -2.68 -12.42
N ARG A 301 13.70 -1.99 -11.45
CA ARG A 301 14.77 -1.02 -11.73
C ARG A 301 16.01 -1.69 -12.32
N ILE A 302 16.39 -2.88 -11.85
CA ILE A 302 17.47 -3.69 -12.43
C ILE A 302 17.15 -4.02 -13.90
N ASN A 303 15.93 -4.49 -14.18
CA ASN A 303 15.49 -4.82 -15.54
C ASN A 303 15.34 -3.59 -16.46
N ARG A 304 15.46 -2.38 -15.91
CA ARG A 304 15.44 -1.11 -16.63
C ARG A 304 16.78 -0.37 -16.60
N GLY A 305 17.82 -0.94 -15.99
CA GLY A 305 19.15 -0.34 -15.89
C GLY A 305 19.21 0.94 -15.05
N VAL A 306 18.31 1.07 -14.06
CA VAL A 306 18.19 2.27 -13.20
C VAL A 306 18.28 1.95 -11.71
N GLU A 307 18.88 0.83 -11.33
CA GLU A 307 19.00 0.38 -9.94
C GLU A 307 19.92 1.27 -9.10
N LYS A 308 20.99 1.84 -9.69
CA LYS A 308 21.89 2.80 -9.05
C LYS A 308 21.40 4.26 -9.11
N TRP A 309 20.26 4.51 -9.75
CA TRP A 309 19.70 5.85 -9.89
C TRP A 309 18.86 6.25 -8.68
N SER A 310 18.53 7.54 -8.59
CA SER A 310 17.60 8.04 -7.58
C SER A 310 16.61 9.01 -8.25
N GLY A 311 15.40 9.11 -7.72
CA GLY A 311 14.40 10.01 -8.26
C GLY A 311 13.10 10.00 -7.49
N LEU A 312 12.19 10.87 -7.89
CA LEU A 312 10.83 10.95 -7.38
C LEU A 312 9.91 11.57 -8.43
N ARG A 313 8.74 10.96 -8.62
CA ARG A 313 7.75 11.24 -9.67
C ARG A 313 8.34 11.08 -11.06
N VAL A 314 9.03 9.97 -11.26
CA VAL A 314 9.60 9.56 -12.55
C VAL A 314 8.73 8.45 -13.13
N TYR A 315 8.30 8.62 -14.38
CA TYR A 315 7.34 7.73 -15.04
C TYR A 315 7.91 7.19 -16.35
N GLU A 316 7.75 5.88 -16.56
CA GLU A 316 8.23 5.19 -17.76
C GLU A 316 7.41 5.55 -18.99
N HIS A 317 8.12 5.83 -20.09
CA HIS A 317 7.61 5.88 -21.45
C HIS A 317 8.56 5.09 -22.38
N PRO A 318 8.12 4.66 -23.58
CA PRO A 318 8.97 3.88 -24.47
C PRO A 318 10.19 4.70 -24.95
N GLY A 319 11.39 4.34 -24.48
CA GLY A 319 12.66 5.00 -24.80
C GLY A 319 12.89 6.36 -24.15
N TYR A 320 12.11 6.77 -23.14
CA TYR A 320 12.35 8.03 -22.40
C TYR A 320 11.62 8.02 -21.06
N VAL A 321 11.89 9.01 -20.21
CA VAL A 321 11.15 9.19 -18.96
C VAL A 321 10.48 10.54 -18.87
N LYS A 322 9.35 10.58 -18.18
CA LYS A 322 8.65 11.80 -17.82
C LYS A 322 8.85 12.11 -16.34
N LEU A 323 9.22 13.34 -16.02
CA LEU A 323 9.33 13.86 -14.66
C LEU A 323 8.08 14.68 -14.30
N GLY A 324 7.52 14.41 -13.13
CA GLY A 324 6.42 15.17 -12.54
C GLY A 324 5.03 14.81 -13.05
N VAL A 325 4.04 15.43 -12.44
CA VAL A 325 2.61 15.36 -12.78
C VAL A 325 2.02 16.77 -12.82
N THR A 326 0.76 16.91 -13.25
CA THR A 326 0.10 18.23 -13.35
C THR A 326 0.16 19.03 -12.04
N ALA A 327 0.08 18.36 -10.89
CA ALA A 327 0.04 19.01 -9.59
C ALA A 327 1.42 19.24 -8.96
N ASN A 328 2.45 18.48 -9.34
CA ASN A 328 3.73 18.46 -8.63
C ASN A 328 4.90 18.14 -9.58
N GLY A 329 6.03 18.83 -9.39
CA GLY A 329 7.27 18.55 -10.12
C GLY A 329 7.93 17.24 -9.67
N GLY A 330 8.80 16.69 -10.53
CA GLY A 330 9.61 15.51 -10.24
C GLY A 330 11.11 15.79 -10.39
N TRP A 331 11.94 14.84 -9.96
CA TRP A 331 13.39 14.88 -10.13
C TRP A 331 13.97 13.49 -10.38
N ILE A 332 15.13 13.44 -11.04
CA ILE A 332 15.92 12.24 -11.28
C ILE A 332 17.40 12.57 -11.16
N MET A 333 18.21 11.60 -10.75
CA MET A 333 19.65 11.75 -10.56
C MET A 333 20.39 10.49 -11.02
N THR A 334 21.44 10.69 -11.83
CA THR A 334 22.30 9.61 -12.35
C THR A 334 22.99 8.85 -11.22
N PRO A 335 23.60 7.68 -11.49
CA PRO A 335 24.62 7.10 -10.62
C PRO A 335 25.83 8.02 -10.48
N GLU A 336 26.76 7.65 -9.60
CA GLU A 336 28.11 8.22 -9.58
C GLU A 336 28.80 8.00 -10.93
N LEU A 337 29.54 9.02 -11.41
CA LEU A 337 30.30 8.94 -12.65
C LEU A 337 31.60 8.15 -12.44
N GLU A 338 31.47 6.86 -12.10
CA GLU A 338 32.56 5.95 -11.71
C GLU A 338 33.72 5.85 -12.73
N SER A 339 33.51 6.25 -13.99
CA SER A 339 34.54 6.29 -15.03
C SER A 339 35.46 7.52 -14.96
N LEU A 340 35.10 8.56 -14.20
CA LEU A 340 36.00 9.66 -13.86
C LEU A 340 36.98 9.22 -12.78
N SER A 341 38.04 10.01 -12.58
CA SER A 341 38.92 9.84 -11.42
C SER A 341 38.40 10.65 -10.22
N ALA A 342 39.01 10.46 -9.03
CA ALA A 342 38.75 11.34 -7.90
C ALA A 342 39.37 12.74 -8.07
N ALA A 343 40.19 12.97 -9.09
CA ALA A 343 40.71 14.29 -9.41
C ALA A 343 39.65 15.16 -10.09
N PRO A 344 39.49 16.44 -9.70
CA PRO A 344 38.50 17.32 -10.31
C PRO A 344 38.85 17.64 -11.77
N GLU A 345 37.87 17.47 -12.65
CA GLU A 345 37.95 17.78 -14.07
C GLU A 345 36.68 18.44 -14.62
N THR A 346 36.77 19.07 -15.79
CA THR A 346 35.60 19.67 -16.45
C THR A 346 34.94 18.64 -17.35
N VAL A 347 33.62 18.44 -17.19
CA VAL A 347 32.83 17.57 -18.08
C VAL A 347 31.69 18.35 -18.73
N SER A 348 31.27 17.87 -19.89
CA SER A 348 30.12 18.36 -20.65
C SER A 348 28.99 17.35 -20.55
N VAL A 349 27.81 17.78 -20.11
CA VAL A 349 26.60 16.95 -20.00
C VAL A 349 25.60 17.40 -21.05
N SER A 350 25.21 16.51 -21.95
CA SER A 350 24.13 16.75 -22.93
C SER A 350 22.90 15.95 -22.55
N ILE A 351 21.72 16.56 -22.67
CA ILE A 351 20.43 15.94 -22.34
C ILE A 351 19.40 16.39 -23.37
N ASP A 352 18.61 15.44 -23.88
CA ASP A 352 17.45 15.75 -24.72
C ASP A 352 16.24 16.07 -23.84
N PHE A 353 15.65 17.25 -24.04
CA PHE A 353 14.44 17.67 -23.34
C PHE A 353 13.26 17.81 -24.31
N LEU A 354 12.09 17.38 -23.86
CA LEU A 354 10.81 17.66 -24.50
C LEU A 354 9.79 18.10 -23.45
N ARG A 355 9.44 19.38 -23.49
CA ARG A 355 8.49 20.01 -22.57
C ARG A 355 7.08 19.50 -22.84
N PHE A 356 6.32 19.19 -21.78
CA PHE A 356 4.92 18.81 -21.95
C PHE A 356 4.08 20.04 -22.37
N ASP A 357 3.03 19.82 -23.16
CA ASP A 357 2.20 20.90 -23.71
C ASP A 357 1.66 21.82 -22.60
N ASN A 358 1.80 23.13 -22.83
CA ASN A 358 1.39 24.25 -21.99
C ASN A 358 2.13 24.39 -20.65
N GLU A 359 3.17 23.60 -20.39
CA GLU A 359 3.98 23.76 -19.18
C GLU A 359 4.98 24.92 -19.32
N THR A 360 5.19 25.67 -18.23
CA THR A 360 6.03 26.90 -18.27
C THR A 360 7.14 26.94 -17.22
N GLY A 361 7.27 25.90 -16.38
CA GLY A 361 8.24 25.95 -15.30
C GLY A 361 9.69 25.81 -15.66
N THR A 362 10.49 26.00 -14.64
CA THR A 362 11.93 25.93 -14.66
C THR A 362 12.41 24.60 -14.10
N TYR A 363 13.33 23.97 -14.81
CA TYR A 363 14.08 22.80 -14.32
C TYR A 363 15.52 23.20 -14.08
N ILE A 364 16.12 22.62 -13.05
CA ILE A 364 17.50 22.84 -12.66
C ILE A 364 18.27 21.55 -12.91
N VAL A 365 19.34 21.66 -13.69
CA VAL A 365 20.39 20.65 -13.81
C VAL A 365 21.49 21.04 -12.83
N SER A 366 21.71 20.22 -11.81
CA SER A 366 22.75 20.39 -10.80
C SER A 366 23.71 19.19 -10.78
N ALA A 367 24.87 19.39 -10.15
CA ALA A 367 25.80 18.34 -9.81
C ALA A 367 25.73 18.13 -8.30
N GLU A 368 25.55 16.89 -7.88
CA GLU A 368 25.52 16.46 -6.49
C GLU A 368 26.75 15.59 -6.19
N GLY A 369 27.19 15.56 -4.94
CA GLY A 369 28.39 14.82 -4.50
C GLY A 369 29.69 15.56 -4.80
N ALA A 370 29.92 16.00 -6.04
CA ALA A 370 31.05 16.83 -6.43
C ALA A 370 30.76 17.62 -7.72
N GLY A 371 31.43 18.76 -7.88
CA GLY A 371 31.36 19.61 -9.05
C GLY A 371 30.21 20.64 -9.02
N VAL A 372 30.27 21.60 -9.95
CA VAL A 372 29.33 22.72 -10.04
C VAL A 372 28.87 22.90 -11.49
N VAL A 373 27.55 22.91 -11.71
CA VAL A 373 26.95 23.22 -13.01
C VAL A 373 26.88 24.73 -13.19
N THR A 374 27.52 25.27 -14.24
CA THR A 374 27.59 26.73 -14.46
C THR A 374 26.42 27.32 -15.25
N ASN A 375 25.60 26.50 -15.90
CA ASN A 375 24.51 26.92 -16.79
C ASN A 375 23.25 26.02 -16.67
N GLY A 376 22.93 25.59 -15.45
CA GLY A 376 21.95 24.53 -15.18
C GLY A 376 20.46 24.89 -15.34
N GLU A 377 20.11 26.15 -15.58
CA GLU A 377 18.71 26.57 -15.61
C GLU A 377 18.03 26.32 -16.98
N VAL A 378 16.99 25.50 -16.99
CA VAL A 378 16.15 25.19 -18.15
C VAL A 378 14.75 25.81 -17.96
N ASN A 379 14.63 27.07 -18.34
CA ASN A 379 13.39 27.84 -18.29
C ASN A 379 12.77 28.03 -19.69
N ASN A 380 11.65 28.77 -19.77
CA ASN A 380 10.94 29.06 -21.02
C ASN A 380 11.74 29.87 -22.06
N THR A 381 12.84 30.52 -21.68
CA THR A 381 13.72 31.22 -22.63
C THR A 381 14.63 30.23 -23.36
N VAL A 382 15.08 29.20 -22.65
CA VAL A 382 15.98 28.16 -23.18
C VAL A 382 15.19 27.06 -23.91
N LEU A 383 14.05 26.65 -23.36
CA LEU A 383 13.15 25.65 -23.93
C LEU A 383 11.70 26.19 -23.91
N PRO A 384 11.26 26.90 -24.98
CA PRO A 384 9.94 27.53 -25.04
C PRO A 384 8.78 26.55 -24.85
N ALA A 385 7.67 27.05 -24.32
CA ALA A 385 6.44 26.27 -24.14
C ALA A 385 5.88 25.78 -25.49
N GLN A 386 5.44 24.53 -25.51
CA GLN A 386 4.76 23.92 -26.66
C GLN A 386 3.25 23.98 -26.44
N THR A 387 2.46 24.23 -27.48
CA THR A 387 1.00 24.42 -27.35
C THR A 387 0.18 23.37 -28.09
N SER A 388 0.81 22.45 -28.82
CA SER A 388 0.13 21.39 -29.56
C SER A 388 1.07 20.23 -29.92
N ALA A 389 0.47 19.06 -30.13
CA ALA A 389 1.16 17.85 -30.59
C ALA A 389 2.02 18.06 -31.84
N ALA A 390 1.56 18.88 -32.80
CA ALA A 390 2.31 19.16 -34.03
C ALA A 390 3.60 19.97 -33.80
N GLY A 391 3.71 20.66 -32.66
CA GLY A 391 4.86 21.46 -32.27
C GLY A 391 5.89 20.73 -31.39
N ARG A 392 5.60 19.48 -30.99
CA ARG A 392 6.47 18.71 -30.10
C ARG A 392 7.79 18.37 -30.78
N LYS A 393 8.89 18.83 -30.19
CA LYS A 393 10.26 18.55 -30.65
C LYS A 393 11.18 18.37 -29.45
N TRP A 394 12.01 17.34 -29.55
CA TRP A 394 13.17 17.17 -28.68
C TRP A 394 14.18 18.28 -28.94
N LYS A 395 14.84 18.74 -27.88
CA LYS A 395 15.94 19.69 -27.95
C LYS A 395 17.05 19.24 -27.01
N THR A 396 18.22 18.99 -27.59
CA THR A 396 19.46 18.75 -26.84
C THR A 396 19.94 20.05 -26.22
N LEU A 397 20.18 20.04 -24.91
CA LEU A 397 20.84 21.10 -24.17
C LEU A 397 22.14 20.57 -23.58
N THR A 398 23.18 21.41 -23.56
CA THR A 398 24.50 21.05 -23.05
C THR A 398 24.87 21.93 -21.85
N PHE A 399 25.36 21.28 -20.81
CA PHE A 399 25.73 21.85 -19.53
C PHE A 399 27.20 21.60 -19.24
N THR A 400 27.87 22.57 -18.64
CA THR A 400 29.25 22.41 -18.19
C THR A 400 29.26 22.18 -16.69
N VAL A 401 29.90 21.09 -16.28
CA VAL A 401 30.18 20.78 -14.87
C VAL A 401 31.66 21.03 -14.63
N GLN A 402 31.97 21.98 -13.76
CA GLN A 402 33.33 22.22 -13.29
C GLN A 402 33.62 21.33 -12.08
N ASP A 403 34.88 20.94 -11.92
CA ASP A 403 35.36 20.16 -10.77
C ASP A 403 34.58 18.85 -10.52
N ALA A 404 34.14 18.21 -11.61
CA ALA A 404 33.53 16.91 -11.56
C ALA A 404 34.56 15.83 -11.18
N THR A 405 34.13 14.85 -10.42
CA THR A 405 34.94 13.69 -10.00
C THR A 405 34.12 12.42 -10.15
N ASN A 406 34.70 11.27 -9.80
CA ASN A 406 33.97 10.01 -9.74
C ASN A 406 32.78 10.02 -8.76
N LYS A 407 32.70 11.00 -7.84
CA LYS A 407 31.54 11.20 -6.94
C LYS A 407 30.47 12.12 -7.50
N THR A 408 30.70 12.74 -8.65
CA THR A 408 29.69 13.58 -9.29
C THR A 408 28.49 12.76 -9.74
N ARG A 409 27.30 13.27 -9.43
CA ARG A 409 26.01 12.78 -9.94
C ARG A 409 25.26 13.94 -10.57
N ILE A 410 24.63 13.73 -11.72
CA ILE A 410 23.85 14.77 -12.40
C ILE A 410 22.40 14.65 -11.96
N LYS A 411 21.86 15.71 -11.35
CA LYS A 411 20.46 15.79 -10.92
C LYS A 411 19.70 16.75 -11.84
N ILE A 412 18.48 16.35 -12.21
CA ILE A 412 17.53 17.15 -12.99
C ILE A 412 16.27 17.27 -12.14
N GLU A 413 15.89 18.49 -11.75
CA GLU A 413 14.82 18.74 -10.79
C GLU A 413 13.92 19.91 -11.19
N ALA A 414 12.62 19.79 -10.99
CA ALA A 414 11.71 20.93 -11.09
C ALA A 414 11.97 21.93 -9.95
N GLN A 415 12.22 23.21 -10.26
CA GLN A 415 12.53 24.25 -9.27
C GLN A 415 11.43 24.39 -8.19
N THR A 416 10.18 24.18 -8.57
CA THR A 416 8.99 24.34 -7.74
C THR A 416 8.30 22.99 -7.52
N TYR A 417 8.95 22.15 -6.72
CA TYR A 417 8.63 20.73 -6.51
C TYR A 417 7.21 20.42 -5.98
N ASN A 418 6.55 21.34 -5.26
CA ASN A 418 5.19 21.17 -4.70
C ASN A 418 4.13 22.13 -5.27
N GLU A 419 4.41 22.74 -6.42
CA GLU A 419 3.48 23.66 -7.07
C GLU A 419 2.97 23.11 -8.41
N LYS A 420 1.87 23.70 -8.89
CA LYS A 420 1.15 23.27 -10.09
C LYS A 420 1.96 23.54 -11.37
N GLY A 421 2.15 22.50 -12.19
CA GLY A 421 2.41 22.63 -13.64
C GLY A 421 3.83 22.33 -14.14
N TYR A 422 4.46 21.21 -13.74
CA TYR A 422 5.84 20.93 -14.15
C TYR A 422 6.03 19.48 -14.61
N ARG A 423 5.59 19.18 -15.83
CA ARG A 423 5.94 17.95 -16.56
C ARG A 423 6.98 18.20 -17.66
N ILE A 424 8.02 17.38 -17.68
CA ILE A 424 9.04 17.38 -18.73
C ILE A 424 9.43 15.96 -19.06
N ASN A 425 9.68 15.68 -20.33
CA ASN A 425 10.26 14.43 -20.80
C ASN A 425 11.75 14.64 -21.01
N ILE A 426 12.55 13.64 -20.65
CA ILE A 426 13.99 13.64 -20.85
C ILE A 426 14.46 12.32 -21.48
N ASP A 427 15.52 12.42 -22.28
CA ASP A 427 16.18 11.30 -22.92
C ASP A 427 17.67 11.63 -23.20
N ASN A 428 18.46 10.64 -23.63
CA ASN A 428 19.83 10.74 -24.12
C ASN A 428 20.74 11.60 -23.24
N ILE A 429 20.88 11.20 -21.98
CA ILE A 429 21.84 11.81 -21.06
C ILE A 429 23.23 11.30 -21.44
N VAL A 430 24.09 12.18 -21.92
CA VAL A 430 25.48 11.86 -22.30
C VAL A 430 26.44 12.76 -21.55
N VAL A 431 27.42 12.17 -20.87
CA VAL A 431 28.48 12.90 -20.18
C VAL A 431 29.79 12.65 -20.90
N MET A 432 30.45 13.74 -21.30
CA MET A 432 31.73 13.73 -22.00
C MET A 432 32.78 14.39 -21.12
N ALA A 433 33.88 13.69 -20.85
CA ALA A 433 35.07 14.27 -20.25
C ALA A 433 35.79 15.19 -21.26
N ALA A 434 36.52 16.17 -20.73
CA ALA A 434 37.49 16.90 -21.54
C ALA A 434 38.65 15.98 -21.95
N ASP A 435 39.40 16.37 -22.97
CA ASP A 435 40.66 15.68 -23.29
C ASP A 435 41.59 15.71 -22.06
N LYS A 436 42.21 14.57 -21.75
CA LYS A 436 43.16 14.46 -20.64
C LYS A 436 44.27 15.49 -20.82
N THR A 437 44.38 16.41 -19.88
CA THR A 437 45.43 17.44 -19.91
C THR A 437 46.77 16.80 -19.53
N GLU A 438 47.81 16.98 -20.34
CA GLU A 438 49.15 16.49 -19.98
C GLU A 438 49.66 17.24 -18.74
N VAL A 439 50.05 16.48 -17.72
CA VAL A 439 50.71 17.02 -16.53
C VAL A 439 52.16 17.31 -16.90
N THR A 440 52.54 18.59 -16.89
CA THR A 440 53.87 19.07 -17.31
C THR A 440 54.72 19.58 -16.14
N GLU A 441 54.13 19.65 -14.94
CA GLU A 441 54.78 20.09 -13.71
C GLU A 441 54.34 19.21 -12.52
N LYS A 442 55.02 19.37 -11.39
CA LYS A 442 54.74 18.59 -10.18
C LYS A 442 53.34 18.90 -9.64
N LEU A 443 52.57 17.87 -9.32
CA LEU A 443 51.23 17.99 -8.71
C LEU A 443 51.30 18.70 -7.34
N PRO A 444 50.29 19.50 -6.98
CA PRO A 444 50.20 20.06 -5.64
C PRO A 444 49.94 18.95 -4.61
N ALA A 445 50.46 19.13 -3.40
CA ALA A 445 50.19 18.21 -2.29
C ALA A 445 48.71 18.31 -1.86
N PRO A 446 48.07 17.21 -1.43
CA PRO A 446 46.73 17.27 -0.84
C PRO A 446 46.68 18.30 0.30
N GLU A 447 45.66 19.17 0.31
CA GLU A 447 45.57 20.26 1.29
C GLU A 447 45.32 19.72 2.70
N LEU A 448 46.17 20.10 3.66
CA LEU A 448 46.12 19.59 5.04
C LEU A 448 44.79 19.86 5.73
N GLU A 449 44.25 21.06 5.51
CA GLU A 449 43.02 21.57 6.09
C GLU A 449 41.78 20.86 5.54
N LYS A 450 41.90 20.23 4.37
CA LYS A 450 40.82 19.49 3.69
C LYS A 450 40.84 17.99 3.99
N ILE A 451 41.86 17.49 4.68
CA ILE A 451 41.90 16.10 5.14
C ILE A 451 40.92 15.95 6.31
N THR A 452 39.83 15.23 6.08
CA THR A 452 38.89 14.82 7.12
C THR A 452 39.11 13.37 7.52
N TYR A 453 38.66 13.00 8.72
CA TYR A 453 38.74 11.63 9.19
C TYR A 453 37.59 11.30 10.13
N THR A 454 37.17 10.04 10.13
CA THR A 454 36.09 9.53 10.98
C THR A 454 36.63 8.34 11.79
N PRO A 455 36.77 8.48 13.12
CA PRO A 455 37.39 7.45 13.93
C PRO A 455 36.40 6.37 14.38
N ALA A 456 36.87 5.13 14.38
CA ALA A 456 36.19 3.99 15.00
C ALA A 456 37.10 3.31 16.04
N LYS A 457 36.60 2.28 16.72
CA LYS A 457 37.35 1.59 17.80
C LYS A 457 38.68 1.01 17.34
N THR A 458 38.71 0.45 16.13
CA THR A 458 39.86 -0.25 15.55
C THR A 458 40.10 0.12 14.10
N SER A 459 39.52 1.23 13.63
CA SER A 459 39.75 1.75 12.29
C SER A 459 39.65 3.27 12.27
N VAL A 460 40.22 3.87 11.22
CA VAL A 460 40.03 5.29 10.91
C VAL A 460 39.81 5.40 9.41
N ALA A 461 38.68 6.01 9.02
CA ALA A 461 38.40 6.39 7.65
C ALA A 461 38.93 7.80 7.41
N PHE A 462 39.50 8.04 6.23
CA PHE A 462 40.09 9.31 5.82
C PHE A 462 39.49 9.73 4.49
N ALA A 463 39.26 11.03 4.32
CA ALA A 463 38.93 11.64 3.03
C ALA A 463 39.74 12.92 2.84
N TRP A 464 40.02 13.28 1.59
CA TRP A 464 40.69 14.50 1.20
C TRP A 464 40.13 15.03 -0.12
N GLU A 465 40.45 16.28 -0.42
CA GLU A 465 40.07 16.90 -1.69
C GLU A 465 40.96 16.36 -2.83
N GLY A 466 40.34 16.03 -3.95
CA GLY A 466 41.04 15.51 -5.11
C GLY A 466 42.02 16.53 -5.70
N VAL A 467 43.23 16.08 -6.02
CA VAL A 467 44.26 16.88 -6.67
C VAL A 467 44.08 16.81 -8.19
N LYS A 468 43.82 17.94 -8.84
CA LYS A 468 43.68 18.04 -10.30
C LYS A 468 44.90 17.43 -11.01
N GLY A 469 44.66 16.48 -11.92
CA GLY A 469 45.70 15.77 -12.68
C GLY A 469 46.31 14.55 -11.98
N ALA A 470 45.93 14.26 -10.74
CA ALA A 470 46.32 13.03 -10.06
C ALA A 470 45.65 11.80 -10.70
N THR A 471 46.39 10.71 -10.84
CA THR A 471 45.86 9.41 -11.30
C THR A 471 45.52 8.49 -10.14
N SER A 472 46.24 8.59 -9.03
CA SER A 472 46.04 7.82 -7.80
C SER A 472 46.66 8.55 -6.61
N TYR A 473 46.52 8.00 -5.41
CA TYR A 473 47.10 8.49 -4.17
C TYR A 473 47.79 7.37 -3.42
N GLU A 474 48.96 7.65 -2.86
CA GLU A 474 49.58 6.78 -1.85
C GLU A 474 49.22 7.34 -0.48
N ALA A 475 48.48 6.56 0.31
CA ALA A 475 48.10 6.89 1.67
C ALA A 475 48.76 5.91 2.65
N SER A 476 49.18 6.39 3.81
CA SER A 476 49.73 5.53 4.86
C SER A 476 49.37 6.01 6.26
N VAL A 477 49.25 5.05 7.18
CA VAL A 477 49.02 5.33 8.59
C VAL A 477 50.08 4.61 9.44
N ALA A 478 50.67 5.33 10.38
CA ALA A 478 51.65 4.79 11.33
C ALA A 478 51.29 5.21 12.75
N GLN A 479 51.45 4.34 13.74
CA GLN A 479 51.23 4.74 15.14
C GLN A 479 52.25 5.81 15.52
N GLN A 480 51.83 6.88 16.21
CA GLN A 480 52.70 8.03 16.50
C GLN A 480 53.94 7.64 17.31
N THR A 481 53.83 6.62 18.17
CA THR A 481 54.93 6.06 18.96
C THR A 481 55.83 5.09 18.19
N ARG A 482 55.41 4.66 16.99
CA ARG A 482 56.09 3.66 16.15
C ARG A 482 56.01 4.05 14.65
N PRO A 483 56.53 5.23 14.25
CA PRO A 483 56.37 5.76 12.89
C PRO A 483 57.00 4.87 11.80
N ASP A 484 57.98 4.04 12.14
CA ASP A 484 58.62 3.10 11.21
C ASP A 484 57.70 1.95 10.79
N PHE A 485 56.64 1.66 11.55
CA PHE A 485 55.66 0.61 11.28
C PHE A 485 54.38 1.22 10.71
N ARG A 486 54.37 1.42 9.39
CA ARG A 486 53.23 2.00 8.66
C ARG A 486 52.49 0.96 7.82
N LYS A 487 51.17 1.07 7.77
CA LYS A 487 50.35 0.43 6.73
C LYS A 487 50.24 1.43 5.57
N THR A 488 50.45 0.98 4.33
CA THR A 488 50.34 1.81 3.13
C THR A 488 49.33 1.19 2.18
N VAL A 489 48.52 2.04 1.55
CA VAL A 489 47.60 1.67 0.48
C VAL A 489 47.80 2.64 -0.68
N GLU A 490 47.58 2.15 -1.90
CA GLU A 490 47.40 2.99 -3.08
C GLU A 490 45.92 2.94 -3.45
N THR A 491 45.34 4.10 -3.77
CA THR A 491 43.92 4.22 -4.09
C THR A 491 43.71 5.23 -5.21
N GLU A 492 42.77 4.97 -6.11
CA GLU A 492 42.35 5.93 -7.14
C GLU A 492 41.33 6.95 -6.58
N ASP A 493 40.73 6.63 -5.42
CA ASP A 493 39.82 7.48 -4.70
C ASP A 493 40.55 8.50 -3.81
N SER A 494 39.91 9.64 -3.55
CA SER A 494 40.39 10.62 -2.57
C SER A 494 39.96 10.28 -1.13
N ASN A 495 39.83 8.99 -0.83
CA ASN A 495 39.51 8.47 0.48
C ASN A 495 40.14 7.07 0.67
N CYS A 496 40.31 6.67 1.94
CA CYS A 496 40.69 5.31 2.29
C CYS A 496 40.33 5.00 3.74
N GLU A 497 40.24 3.72 4.09
CA GLU A 497 40.10 3.27 5.48
C GLU A 497 41.27 2.39 5.87
N PHE A 498 41.79 2.61 7.08
CA PHE A 498 42.74 1.70 7.71
C PHE A 498 42.06 0.98 8.86
N ALA A 499 41.84 -0.32 8.68
CA ALA A 499 41.30 -1.22 9.70
C ALA A 499 42.41 -1.87 10.56
N ASP A 500 42.00 -2.65 11.56
CA ASP A 500 42.86 -3.39 12.50
C ASP A 500 43.94 -2.49 13.16
N LEU A 501 43.51 -1.34 13.64
CA LEU A 501 44.30 -0.40 14.42
C LEU A 501 44.10 -0.64 15.91
N GLU A 502 45.17 -0.45 16.70
CA GLU A 502 45.09 -0.42 18.14
C GLU A 502 44.58 0.95 18.61
N PRO A 503 43.89 1.05 19.76
CA PRO A 503 43.47 2.34 20.27
C PRO A 503 44.66 3.28 20.53
N GLY A 504 44.68 4.47 19.91
CA GLY A 504 45.76 5.44 20.09
C GLY A 504 45.81 6.55 19.03
N LEU A 505 46.94 7.27 19.03
CA LEU A 505 47.25 8.33 18.05
C LEU A 505 48.11 7.79 16.89
N TYR A 506 47.82 8.30 15.70
CA TYR A 506 48.39 7.89 14.44
C TYR A 506 48.81 9.09 13.59
N ILE A 507 49.82 8.90 12.74
CA ILE A 507 50.25 9.84 11.71
C ILE A 507 49.72 9.31 10.38
N PHE A 508 48.78 10.02 9.79
CA PHE A 508 48.31 9.81 8.43
C PHE A 508 49.18 10.60 7.46
N THR A 509 49.62 9.98 6.37
CA THR A 509 50.40 10.62 5.30
C THR A 509 49.75 10.32 3.96
N VAL A 510 49.52 11.33 3.11
CA VAL A 510 48.97 11.15 1.77
C VAL A 510 49.72 11.99 0.73
N ARG A 511 49.94 11.44 -0.45
CA ARG A 511 50.45 12.17 -1.63
C ARG A 511 49.69 11.77 -2.89
N ALA A 512 49.45 12.74 -3.76
CA ALA A 512 48.94 12.52 -5.11
C ALA A 512 50.05 11.98 -6.03
N LEU A 513 49.69 10.98 -6.84
CA LEU A 513 50.54 10.30 -7.80
C LEU A 513 50.10 10.60 -9.24
N TYR A 514 51.06 10.57 -10.16
CA TYR A 514 50.83 10.67 -11.60
C TYR A 514 51.48 9.49 -12.34
N ALA A 515 50.66 8.62 -12.93
CA ALA A 515 51.13 7.39 -13.59
C ALA A 515 52.03 7.67 -14.82
N GLY A 516 51.85 8.81 -15.50
CA GLY A 516 52.63 9.15 -16.69
C GLY A 516 54.10 9.48 -16.39
N ASN A 517 54.41 9.99 -15.20
CA ASN A 517 55.77 10.28 -14.74
C ASN A 517 55.81 10.48 -13.22
N ALA A 518 56.53 9.62 -12.51
CA ALA A 518 56.68 9.70 -11.06
C ALA A 518 57.42 10.96 -10.56
N GLU A 519 58.18 11.67 -11.41
CA GLU A 519 58.80 12.95 -11.06
C GLU A 519 57.76 14.06 -10.81
N PHE A 520 56.55 13.91 -11.34
CA PHE A 520 55.45 14.86 -11.13
C PHE A 520 54.57 14.51 -9.93
N ASN A 521 54.88 13.47 -9.17
CA ASN A 521 54.18 13.16 -7.92
C ASN A 521 54.31 14.33 -6.93
N SER A 522 53.24 14.61 -6.21
CA SER A 522 53.23 15.67 -5.20
C SER A 522 54.14 15.37 -4.00
N ASP A 523 54.46 16.40 -3.23
CA ASP A 523 55.01 16.21 -1.88
C ASP A 523 53.96 15.61 -0.94
N PRO A 524 54.35 14.82 0.08
CA PRO A 524 53.39 14.24 1.03
C PRO A 524 52.88 15.26 2.05
N THR A 525 51.60 15.18 2.37
CA THR A 525 50.95 15.89 3.48
C THR A 525 50.74 14.95 4.65
N GLN A 526 50.97 15.43 5.88
CA GLN A 526 50.84 14.64 7.11
C GLN A 526 49.88 15.25 8.12
N LYS A 527 49.03 14.42 8.73
CA LYS A 527 48.08 14.81 9.78
C LYS A 527 48.11 13.82 10.94
N VAL A 528 48.14 14.33 12.18
CA VAL A 528 47.99 13.47 13.37
C VAL A 528 46.51 13.28 13.64
N VAL A 529 46.10 12.02 13.79
CA VAL A 529 44.71 11.62 14.06
C VAL A 529 44.66 10.61 15.20
N GLY A 530 43.47 10.25 15.66
CA GLY A 530 43.30 9.18 16.65
C GLY A 530 42.15 8.25 16.30
N THR A 531 42.17 7.06 16.90
CA THR A 531 41.00 6.15 16.93
C THR A 531 39.96 6.66 17.92
N LEU A 532 38.78 6.02 17.99
CA LEU A 532 37.69 6.43 18.89
C LEU A 532 38.19 6.69 20.33
N GLY A 533 37.89 7.88 20.86
CA GLY A 533 38.33 8.32 22.20
C GLY A 533 39.70 9.01 22.25
N PHE A 534 40.46 9.05 21.16
CA PHE A 534 41.76 9.70 21.06
C PHE A 534 41.72 10.84 20.05
N ALA A 535 42.17 12.02 20.43
CA ALA A 535 42.32 13.18 19.55
C ALA A 535 43.60 13.94 19.91
N ALA A 536 44.23 14.55 18.92
CA ALA A 536 45.42 15.39 19.10
C ALA A 536 45.06 16.88 19.31
N GLU A 537 43.87 17.28 18.88
CA GLU A 537 43.35 18.64 18.97
C GLU A 537 41.85 18.61 19.28
N LYS A 538 41.34 19.73 19.79
CA LYS A 538 39.93 19.87 20.14
C LYS A 538 39.08 19.90 18.87
N LEU A 539 37.99 19.14 18.85
CA LEU A 539 37.07 19.11 17.72
C LEU A 539 36.45 20.48 17.46
N ALA A 540 36.20 20.79 16.19
CA ALA A 540 35.50 22.01 15.80
C ALA A 540 34.05 21.97 16.29
N THR A 541 33.52 23.14 16.68
CA THR A 541 32.09 23.30 16.98
C THR A 541 31.25 22.97 15.75
N PRO A 542 30.18 22.16 15.87
CA PRO A 542 29.28 21.87 14.75
C PRO A 542 28.80 23.13 14.04
N ALA A 543 28.99 23.18 12.73
CA ALA A 543 28.55 24.29 11.87
C ALA A 543 27.22 23.96 11.19
N GLU A 544 26.61 24.95 10.54
CA GLU A 544 25.36 24.80 9.75
C GLU A 544 24.20 24.16 10.54
N LEU A 545 24.18 24.40 11.85
CA LEU A 545 23.11 23.92 12.72
C LEU A 545 21.79 24.59 12.32
N THR A 546 20.85 23.78 11.84
CA THR A 546 19.54 24.23 11.35
C THR A 546 18.42 23.44 12.01
N VAL A 547 17.27 24.10 12.15
CA VAL A 547 16.02 23.48 12.60
C VAL A 547 14.96 23.74 11.55
N VAL A 548 14.37 22.67 11.02
CA VAL A 548 13.34 22.71 9.98
C VAL A 548 12.17 21.79 10.36
N ASP A 549 11.08 21.84 9.58
CA ASP A 549 9.88 21.03 9.80
C ASP A 549 9.34 21.11 11.24
N VAL A 550 9.34 22.33 11.80
CA VAL A 550 8.86 22.56 13.16
C VAL A 550 7.34 22.41 13.21
N THR A 551 6.88 21.52 14.09
CA THR A 551 5.47 21.25 14.35
C THR A 551 5.13 21.59 15.79
N SER A 552 3.91 21.32 16.22
CA SER A 552 3.49 21.51 17.60
C SER A 552 4.09 20.49 18.57
N SER A 553 4.65 19.38 18.08
CA SER A 553 5.16 18.29 18.90
C SER A 553 6.59 17.83 18.54
N GLY A 554 7.25 18.51 17.60
CA GLY A 554 8.59 18.09 17.16
C GLY A 554 9.25 19.03 16.16
N ALA A 555 10.50 18.73 15.81
CA ALA A 555 11.29 19.42 14.80
C ALA A 555 12.42 18.54 14.27
N LYS A 556 12.92 18.83 13.06
CA LYS A 556 14.13 18.19 12.52
C LYS A 556 15.33 19.10 12.68
N ILE A 557 16.42 18.55 13.16
CA ILE A 557 17.68 19.23 13.44
C ILE A 557 18.78 18.60 12.58
N SER A 558 19.62 19.41 11.95
CA SER A 558 20.77 18.95 11.18
C SER A 558 21.96 19.90 11.30
N TRP A 559 23.17 19.38 11.09
CA TRP A 559 24.44 20.10 11.17
C TRP A 559 25.46 19.53 10.19
N ALA A 560 26.56 20.25 9.94
CA ALA A 560 27.66 19.75 9.11
C ALA A 560 28.54 18.73 9.87
N GLU A 561 29.10 17.76 9.15
CA GLU A 561 30.02 16.76 9.73
C GLU A 561 31.30 17.44 10.28
N VAL A 562 31.73 17.01 11.47
CA VAL A 562 32.95 17.49 12.12
C VAL A 562 34.03 16.41 12.00
N SER A 563 35.12 16.73 11.29
CA SER A 563 36.28 15.84 11.19
C SER A 563 36.79 15.44 12.57
N GLY A 564 36.98 14.14 12.78
CA GLY A 564 37.41 13.53 14.03
C GLY A 564 36.29 13.21 15.01
N ALA A 565 35.04 13.60 14.72
CA ALA A 565 33.89 13.24 15.51
C ALA A 565 33.36 11.85 15.10
N ALA A 566 33.22 10.95 16.06
CA ALA A 566 32.54 9.67 15.82
C ALA A 566 31.04 9.75 16.12
N ASN A 567 30.66 10.63 17.04
CA ASN A 567 29.30 10.79 17.53
C ASN A 567 29.01 12.25 17.86
N TYR A 568 27.73 12.57 18.04
CA TYR A 568 27.23 13.87 18.44
C TYR A 568 26.27 13.72 19.62
N ARG A 569 26.43 14.54 20.64
CA ARG A 569 25.42 14.70 21.69
C ARG A 569 24.45 15.79 21.26
N VAL A 570 23.17 15.46 21.20
CA VAL A 570 22.08 16.40 20.93
C VAL A 570 21.22 16.51 22.17
N VAL A 571 21.07 17.73 22.69
CA VAL A 571 20.27 18.02 23.87
C VAL A 571 19.20 19.03 23.52
N VAL A 572 17.94 18.72 23.83
CA VAL A 572 16.80 19.63 23.65
C VAL A 572 16.34 20.07 25.03
N LYS A 573 16.36 21.38 25.28
CA LYS A 573 15.96 21.99 26.55
C LYS A 573 14.84 22.99 26.32
N THR A 574 13.91 23.11 27.25
CA THR A 574 12.98 24.24 27.30
C THR A 574 13.77 25.53 27.57
N THR A 575 13.54 26.57 26.79
CA THR A 575 14.32 27.81 26.88
C THR A 575 14.06 28.58 28.17
N ALA A 576 12.83 28.50 28.72
CA ALA A 576 12.41 29.30 29.86
C ALA A 576 13.07 28.89 31.20
N ASP A 577 13.21 27.59 31.46
CA ASP A 577 13.71 27.02 32.72
C ASP A 577 14.96 26.15 32.53
N GLY A 578 15.40 25.94 31.29
CA GLY A 578 16.56 25.12 30.95
C GLY A 578 16.35 23.62 31.22
N GLN A 579 15.10 23.17 31.41
CA GLN A 579 14.81 21.77 31.67
C GLN A 579 15.13 20.93 30.45
N GLU A 580 15.95 19.90 30.63
CA GLU A 580 16.23 18.91 29.59
C GLU A 580 14.99 18.07 29.30
N VAL A 581 14.59 18.06 28.03
CA VAL A 581 13.47 17.26 27.51
C VAL A 581 14.00 16.02 26.81
N SER A 582 15.15 16.11 26.15
CA SER A 582 15.89 14.96 25.64
C SER A 582 17.40 15.21 25.62
N SER A 583 18.18 14.15 25.79
CA SER A 583 19.62 14.09 25.53
C SER A 583 19.95 12.76 24.90
N THR A 584 20.44 12.78 23.66
CA THR A 584 20.73 11.58 22.87
C THR A 584 22.09 11.69 22.21
N ILE A 585 22.75 10.53 22.03
CA ILE A 585 23.98 10.42 21.25
C ILE A 585 23.62 9.79 19.90
N VAL A 586 24.02 10.42 18.82
CA VAL A 586 23.79 9.97 17.44
C VAL A 586 25.11 9.92 16.68
N SER A 587 25.27 8.98 15.75
CA SER A 587 26.42 8.96 14.83
C SER A 587 26.15 9.72 13.54
N ALA A 588 24.88 9.97 13.21
CA ALA A 588 24.48 10.74 12.04
C ALA A 588 24.51 12.26 12.32
N THR A 589 24.56 13.06 11.26
CA THR A 589 24.55 14.54 11.28
C THR A 589 23.15 15.15 11.33
N GLY A 590 22.21 14.44 11.98
CA GLY A 590 20.83 14.89 12.13
C GLY A 590 20.07 14.17 13.24
N TYR A 591 19.02 14.82 13.73
CA TYR A 591 18.19 14.34 14.82
C TYR A 591 16.75 14.86 14.69
N THR A 592 15.76 14.01 14.91
CA THR A 592 14.34 14.40 14.96
C THR A 592 13.89 14.45 16.42
N ALA A 593 13.59 15.65 16.92
CA ALA A 593 12.99 15.85 18.22
C ALA A 593 11.48 15.60 18.14
N ALA A 594 10.93 14.83 19.08
CA ALA A 594 9.51 14.48 19.15
C ALA A 594 9.01 14.52 20.60
N GLY A 595 7.68 14.57 20.80
CA GLY A 595 7.06 14.64 22.13
C GLY A 595 7.27 16.00 22.81
N LEU A 596 7.48 17.05 22.02
CA LEU A 596 7.61 18.41 22.51
C LEU A 596 6.23 18.99 22.82
N LYS A 597 6.19 20.00 23.69
CA LYS A 597 4.96 20.74 24.02
C LYS A 597 4.72 21.79 22.96
N ALA A 598 3.45 21.98 22.56
CA ALA A 598 3.05 23.00 21.60
C ALA A 598 3.25 24.42 22.12
N GLY A 599 3.47 25.38 21.22
CA GLY A 599 3.63 26.80 21.55
C GLY A 599 4.77 27.09 22.55
N THR A 600 5.81 26.25 22.58
CA THR A 600 6.87 26.28 23.60
C THR A 600 8.23 26.57 22.96
N ASP A 601 8.99 27.48 23.56
CA ASP A 601 10.37 27.79 23.16
C ASP A 601 11.35 26.71 23.60
N TYR A 602 12.14 26.22 22.66
CA TYR A 602 13.19 25.23 22.87
C TYR A 602 14.55 25.74 22.42
N THR A 603 15.59 25.30 23.13
CA THR A 603 16.99 25.43 22.73
C THR A 603 17.54 24.04 22.46
N VAL A 604 18.10 23.85 21.28
CA VAL A 604 18.87 22.65 20.93
C VAL A 604 20.33 22.97 21.10
N SER A 605 21.08 22.07 21.74
CA SER A 605 22.54 22.09 21.69
C SER A 605 23.09 20.82 21.06
N VAL A 606 24.10 20.98 20.20
CA VAL A 606 24.79 19.88 19.52
C VAL A 606 26.29 19.97 19.83
N GLN A 607 26.86 18.86 20.28
CA GLN A 607 28.29 18.73 20.58
C GLN A 607 28.88 17.57 19.80
N ALA A 608 29.92 17.81 19.01
CA ALA A 608 30.73 16.75 18.41
C ALA A 608 31.63 16.08 19.47
N LEU A 609 31.66 14.75 19.46
CA LEU A 609 32.33 13.91 20.46
C LEU A 609 33.46 13.08 19.86
N VAL A 610 34.58 13.03 20.57
CA VAL A 610 35.73 12.18 20.23
C VAL A 610 35.46 10.71 20.57
N GLY A 611 34.67 10.47 21.63
CA GLY A 611 34.32 9.13 22.13
C GLY A 611 32.91 8.68 21.77
N ASP A 612 32.45 7.64 22.47
CA ASP A 612 31.06 7.14 22.39
C ASP A 612 30.06 7.93 23.24
N GLY A 613 30.52 9.01 23.89
CA GLY A 613 29.73 9.87 24.76
C GLY A 613 29.41 9.29 26.14
N SER A 614 30.04 8.16 26.52
CA SER A 614 29.92 7.59 27.88
C SER A 614 30.62 8.45 28.94
N VAL A 615 31.69 9.15 28.58
CA VAL A 615 32.47 10.05 29.43
C VAL A 615 32.82 11.31 28.64
N ALA A 616 32.79 12.48 29.28
CA ALA A 616 33.25 13.72 28.68
C ALA A 616 34.75 13.66 28.37
N ASN A 617 35.14 14.13 27.20
CA ASN A 617 36.53 14.21 26.76
C ASN A 617 36.97 15.68 26.67
N GLU A 618 38.21 15.99 27.05
CA GLU A 618 38.73 17.37 26.97
C GLU A 618 38.85 17.89 25.53
N PHE A 619 38.89 16.98 24.55
CA PHE A 619 38.94 17.28 23.13
C PHE A 619 37.55 17.29 22.45
N ASP A 620 36.47 17.03 23.19
CA ASP A 620 35.12 17.26 22.66
C ASP A 620 34.94 18.74 22.27
N SER A 621 34.12 19.00 21.24
CA SER A 621 33.88 20.36 20.77
C SER A 621 33.11 21.22 21.77
N ASP A 622 33.11 22.54 21.58
CA ASP A 622 32.10 23.40 22.23
C ASP A 622 30.71 23.15 21.63
N GLU A 623 29.66 23.39 22.42
CA GLU A 623 28.27 23.21 21.97
C GLU A 623 27.85 24.28 20.95
N ALA A 624 27.30 23.85 19.81
CA ALA A 624 26.54 24.72 18.91
C ALA A 624 25.08 24.78 19.38
N THR A 625 24.49 25.96 19.48
CA THR A 625 23.12 26.13 19.99
C THR A 625 22.22 26.87 19.01
N ILE A 626 20.97 26.44 18.89
CA ILE A 626 19.93 27.13 18.12
C ILE A 626 18.59 27.07 18.86
N GLN A 627 17.77 28.11 18.73
CA GLN A 627 16.44 28.17 19.32
C GLN A 627 15.35 27.97 18.26
N PHE A 628 14.25 27.34 18.64
CA PHE A 628 13.04 27.22 17.84
C PHE A 628 11.80 27.19 18.72
N VAL A 629 10.64 27.50 18.14
CA VAL A 629 9.36 27.53 18.84
C VAL A 629 8.43 26.52 18.17
N THR A 630 7.91 25.56 18.92
CA THR A 630 6.89 24.66 18.40
C THR A 630 5.63 25.44 18.05
N THR A 631 4.92 25.01 17.00
CA THR A 631 3.69 25.70 16.59
C THR A 631 2.55 25.47 17.59
N ASP A 632 1.56 26.35 17.60
CA ASP A 632 0.31 26.08 18.33
C ASP A 632 -0.48 24.94 17.64
N PRO A 633 -1.28 24.16 18.38
CA PRO A 633 -2.18 23.20 17.77
C PRO A 633 -3.27 23.92 16.98
N VAL A 634 -3.60 23.43 15.78
CA VAL A 634 -4.59 24.07 14.91
C VAL A 634 -5.98 23.42 15.05
N PRO A 635 -7.08 24.18 15.02
CA PRO A 635 -8.42 23.59 15.01
C PRO A 635 -8.63 22.67 13.82
N MET A 636 -9.32 21.54 14.06
CA MET A 636 -9.80 20.73 12.95
C MET A 636 -10.82 21.50 12.11
N ILE A 637 -10.79 21.28 10.81
CA ILE A 637 -11.78 21.81 9.89
C ILE A 637 -13.15 21.23 10.27
N ALA A 638 -14.10 22.13 10.55
CA ALA A 638 -15.44 21.75 10.97
C ALA A 638 -16.19 21.02 9.84
N PRO A 639 -17.00 19.99 10.18
CA PRO A 639 -17.93 19.39 9.23
C PRO A 639 -18.94 20.42 8.71
N THR A 640 -19.54 20.16 7.55
CA THR A 640 -20.75 20.86 7.12
C THR A 640 -21.97 20.05 7.51
N ALA A 641 -22.98 20.67 8.15
CA ALA A 641 -24.16 19.98 8.66
C ALA A 641 -25.44 20.44 7.96
N ARG A 642 -26.39 19.52 7.73
CA ARG A 642 -27.73 19.81 7.21
C ARG A 642 -28.79 18.87 7.81
N ILE A 643 -30.05 19.27 7.73
CA ILE A 643 -31.18 18.39 8.06
C ILE A 643 -31.48 17.53 6.83
N TYR A 644 -31.37 16.21 7.00
CA TYR A 644 -31.66 15.25 5.95
C TYR A 644 -33.15 14.90 5.89
N ALA A 645 -33.74 14.60 7.05
CA ALA A 645 -35.14 14.25 7.17
C ALA A 645 -35.70 14.74 8.51
N LYS A 646 -37.02 14.91 8.58
CA LYS A 646 -37.75 15.26 9.79
C LYS A 646 -39.17 14.70 9.75
N THR A 647 -39.76 14.56 10.93
CA THR A 647 -41.18 14.24 11.13
C THR A 647 -41.74 15.16 12.22
N HIS A 648 -42.89 14.80 12.80
CA HIS A 648 -43.39 15.44 14.02
C HIS A 648 -42.61 15.04 15.28
N GLY A 649 -41.93 13.88 15.30
CA GLY A 649 -41.26 13.33 16.48
C GLY A 649 -39.74 13.16 16.37
N LEU A 650 -39.14 13.29 15.18
CA LEU A 650 -37.70 13.15 15.00
C LEU A 650 -37.10 14.10 13.96
N ALA A 651 -35.78 14.22 13.98
CA ALA A 651 -34.98 14.87 12.94
C ALA A 651 -33.65 14.13 12.72
N VAL A 652 -33.21 14.06 11.47
CA VAL A 652 -31.95 13.44 11.06
C VAL A 652 -30.96 14.53 10.64
N LEU A 653 -29.85 14.59 11.35
CA LEU A 653 -28.68 15.41 11.02
C LEU A 653 -27.78 14.63 10.08
N GLU A 654 -27.39 15.24 8.96
CA GLU A 654 -26.34 14.71 8.07
C GLU A 654 -25.15 15.66 8.07
N TRP A 655 -23.94 15.11 8.02
CA TRP A 655 -22.74 15.91 7.85
C TRP A 655 -21.78 15.35 6.80
N GLU A 656 -20.95 16.24 6.28
CA GLU A 656 -19.90 15.93 5.31
C GLU A 656 -18.56 16.49 5.80
N LEU A 657 -17.49 15.79 5.45
CA LEU A 657 -16.12 16.24 5.65
C LEU A 657 -15.54 16.67 4.30
N SER A 658 -14.99 17.88 4.24
CA SER A 658 -14.31 18.35 3.03
C SER A 658 -13.04 17.53 2.76
N ALA A 659 -12.54 17.56 1.52
CA ALA A 659 -11.27 16.92 1.18
C ALA A 659 -10.12 17.40 2.08
N ALA A 660 -10.08 18.70 2.39
CA ALA A 660 -9.10 19.29 3.31
C ALA A 660 -9.26 18.76 4.75
N ALA A 661 -10.48 18.56 5.23
CA ALA A 661 -10.72 17.97 6.56
C ALA A 661 -10.26 16.51 6.63
N LEU A 662 -10.40 15.77 5.54
CA LEU A 662 -9.93 14.38 5.42
C LEU A 662 -8.42 14.28 5.25
N GLU A 663 -7.79 15.25 4.59
CA GLU A 663 -6.33 15.36 4.50
C GLU A 663 -5.73 15.72 5.87
N GLN A 664 -6.36 16.65 6.60
CA GLN A 664 -5.95 17.03 7.95
C GLN A 664 -6.06 15.84 8.93
N GLN A 665 -7.14 15.06 8.85
CA GLN A 665 -7.30 13.83 9.60
C GLN A 665 -8.27 12.88 8.88
N PRO A 666 -7.78 11.75 8.34
CA PRO A 666 -8.65 10.73 7.75
C PRO A 666 -9.65 10.19 8.77
N VAL A 667 -10.83 9.75 8.31
CA VAL A 667 -11.80 9.09 9.18
C VAL A 667 -11.29 7.70 9.52
N GLY A 668 -11.07 7.45 10.81
CA GLY A 668 -10.67 6.16 11.35
C GLY A 668 -11.70 5.58 12.32
N SER A 669 -11.46 4.35 12.79
CA SER A 669 -12.30 3.67 13.79
C SER A 669 -12.26 4.30 15.19
N THR A 670 -11.36 5.26 15.41
CA THR A 670 -11.21 6.03 16.65
C THR A 670 -11.71 7.47 16.52
N ASP A 671 -12.23 7.86 15.35
CA ASP A 671 -12.72 9.22 15.11
C ASP A 671 -13.89 9.52 16.04
N THR A 672 -13.88 10.70 16.63
CA THR A 672 -14.73 11.04 17.77
C THR A 672 -15.51 12.32 17.49
N TYR A 673 -16.76 12.40 17.92
CA TYR A 673 -17.65 13.53 17.69
C TYR A 673 -18.42 13.89 18.95
N ASP A 674 -18.72 15.17 19.13
CA ASP A 674 -19.74 15.62 20.09
C ASP A 674 -21.01 15.97 19.32
N PHE A 675 -22.18 15.72 19.91
CA PHE A 675 -23.47 16.13 19.38
C PHE A 675 -24.31 16.78 20.47
N ARG A 676 -25.16 17.75 20.09
CA ARG A 676 -26.15 18.31 21.01
C ARG A 676 -27.38 18.85 20.28
N VAL A 677 -28.48 18.91 21.01
CA VAL A 677 -29.75 19.51 20.59
C VAL A 677 -30.01 20.72 21.47
N LYS A 678 -30.32 21.85 20.83
CA LYS A 678 -30.78 23.07 21.49
C LYS A 678 -32.26 23.31 21.22
N ASP A 679 -32.97 23.80 22.22
CA ASP A 679 -34.33 24.33 22.05
C ASP A 679 -34.33 25.66 21.28
N ALA A 680 -35.53 26.20 21.00
CA ALA A 680 -35.69 27.49 20.31
C ALA A 680 -35.10 28.69 21.10
N GLY A 681 -34.88 28.55 22.41
CA GLY A 681 -34.21 29.54 23.25
C GLY A 681 -32.69 29.45 23.23
N GLY A 682 -32.12 28.44 22.55
CA GLY A 682 -30.68 28.17 22.49
C GLY A 682 -30.15 27.35 23.68
N ASN A 683 -31.00 26.87 24.58
CA ASN A 683 -30.59 26.03 25.70
C ASN A 683 -30.29 24.63 25.20
N VAL A 684 -29.16 24.05 25.61
CA VAL A 684 -28.84 22.64 25.33
C VAL A 684 -29.74 21.75 26.18
N ILE A 685 -30.63 21.00 25.52
CA ILE A 685 -31.58 20.10 26.18
C ILE A 685 -31.09 18.64 26.16
N ARG A 686 -30.27 18.27 25.17
CA ARG A 686 -29.64 16.95 25.06
C ARG A 686 -28.22 17.11 24.52
N SER A 687 -27.28 16.33 25.05
CA SER A 687 -25.90 16.32 24.56
C SER A 687 -25.24 14.97 24.77
N ILE A 688 -24.32 14.65 23.88
CA ILE A 688 -23.42 13.52 24.00
C ILE A 688 -22.02 13.96 23.57
N GLU A 689 -21.03 13.61 24.36
CA GLU A 689 -19.64 13.94 24.10
C GLU A 689 -18.83 12.67 23.84
N ASN A 690 -17.74 12.81 23.09
CA ASN A 690 -16.78 11.76 22.82
C ASN A 690 -17.40 10.50 22.16
N PHE A 691 -18.33 10.71 21.24
CA PHE A 691 -19.00 9.64 20.52
C PHE A 691 -18.12 9.10 19.39
N SER A 692 -17.70 7.83 19.47
CA SER A 692 -16.65 7.27 18.60
C SER A 692 -16.97 5.92 17.93
N LYS A 693 -18.12 5.31 18.24
CA LYS A 693 -18.47 3.96 17.73
C LYS A 693 -19.20 3.98 16.39
N PHE A 694 -18.67 4.65 15.39
CA PHE A 694 -19.25 4.65 14.04
C PHE A 694 -18.83 3.44 13.23
N ASN A 695 -19.73 2.89 12.41
CA ASN A 695 -19.38 1.88 11.41
C ASN A 695 -19.35 2.53 10.01
N PHE A 696 -18.41 3.47 9.83
CA PHE A 696 -18.26 4.22 8.58
C PHE A 696 -18.00 3.33 7.36
N THR A 697 -17.56 2.08 7.56
CA THR A 697 -17.41 1.10 6.48
C THR A 697 -18.75 0.54 6.00
N LYS A 698 -19.69 0.29 6.92
CA LYS A 698 -21.03 -0.26 6.59
C LYS A 698 -22.02 0.81 6.13
N TYR A 699 -21.76 2.09 6.36
CA TYR A 699 -22.69 3.17 6.00
C TYR A 699 -21.96 4.29 5.27
N LYS A 700 -22.41 4.54 4.04
CA LYS A 700 -21.79 5.50 3.12
C LYS A 700 -21.95 6.97 3.57
N TYR A 701 -23.03 7.30 4.26
CA TYR A 701 -23.38 8.67 4.67
C TYR A 701 -23.23 8.85 6.18
N TYR A 702 -22.83 10.04 6.61
CA TYR A 702 -22.72 10.37 8.02
C TYR A 702 -24.01 11.01 8.52
N ARG A 703 -24.88 10.20 9.11
CA ARG A 703 -26.22 10.61 9.54
C ARG A 703 -26.50 10.19 10.98
N LEU A 704 -27.18 11.04 11.75
CA LEU A 704 -27.56 10.79 13.14
C LEU A 704 -29.01 11.24 13.36
N VAL A 705 -29.84 10.39 13.95
CA VAL A 705 -31.23 10.72 14.31
C VAL A 705 -31.34 11.16 15.77
N TRP A 706 -32.13 12.22 15.98
CA TRP A 706 -32.67 12.62 17.27
C TRP A 706 -34.17 12.39 17.29
N GLY A 707 -34.63 11.38 18.01
CA GLY A 707 -36.05 11.09 18.21
C GLY A 707 -36.62 11.75 19.47
N GLY A 708 -37.91 11.53 19.75
CA GLY A 708 -38.58 12.07 20.94
C GLY A 708 -38.58 13.60 20.99
N LEU A 709 -38.61 14.26 19.83
CA LEU A 709 -38.78 15.70 19.72
C LEU A 709 -40.25 16.07 19.86
N THR A 710 -40.51 17.23 20.44
CA THR A 710 -41.87 17.78 20.53
C THR A 710 -42.38 18.18 19.13
N PRO A 711 -43.60 17.79 18.74
CA PRO A 711 -44.23 18.24 17.49
C PRO A 711 -44.38 19.76 17.37
N GLY A 712 -44.16 20.29 16.17
CA GLY A 712 -44.27 21.71 15.86
C GLY A 712 -43.23 22.61 16.54
N ALA A 713 -42.19 22.04 17.14
CA ALA A 713 -41.16 22.77 17.87
C ALA A 713 -39.88 22.94 17.04
N THR A 714 -39.18 24.06 17.27
CA THR A 714 -37.91 24.39 16.60
C THR A 714 -36.72 23.99 17.47
N TYR A 715 -35.73 23.37 16.84
CA TYR A 715 -34.48 22.94 17.45
C TYR A 715 -33.28 23.31 16.59
N THR A 716 -32.12 23.46 17.23
CA THR A 716 -30.82 23.50 16.55
C THR A 716 -30.02 22.25 16.91
N LEU A 717 -29.67 21.46 15.91
CA LEU A 717 -28.87 20.24 16.03
C LEU A 717 -27.44 20.59 15.69
N GLU A 718 -26.51 20.28 16.57
CA GLU A 718 -25.09 20.63 16.39
C GLU A 718 -24.20 19.41 16.54
N LEU A 719 -23.09 19.42 15.80
CA LEU A 719 -21.99 18.47 15.95
C LEU A 719 -20.63 19.16 15.87
N ARG A 720 -19.61 18.54 16.44
CA ARG A 720 -18.21 18.87 16.14
C ARG A 720 -17.36 17.62 16.13
N ARG A 721 -16.25 17.65 15.39
CA ARG A 721 -15.25 16.58 15.38
C ARG A 721 -14.25 16.82 16.50
N LYS A 722 -13.85 15.76 17.20
CA LYS A 722 -12.95 15.80 18.37
C LYS A 722 -11.55 15.32 18.01
N SER A 723 -10.54 16.10 18.38
CA SER A 723 -9.15 15.71 18.18
C SER A 723 -8.74 14.77 19.33
N THR A 724 -9.05 13.47 19.20
CA THR A 724 -8.69 12.48 20.22
C THR A 724 -7.39 11.75 19.92
N ALA A 725 -7.08 11.54 18.63
CA ALA A 725 -5.90 10.83 18.18
C ALA A 725 -4.63 11.71 18.09
N ASN A 726 -4.78 13.03 17.87
CA ASN A 726 -3.66 13.94 17.66
C ASN A 726 -3.82 15.24 18.47
N LYS A 727 -4.02 15.09 19.79
CA LYS A 727 -4.29 16.20 20.72
C LYS A 727 -3.17 17.23 20.79
N GLU A 728 -1.95 16.83 20.45
CA GLU A 728 -0.78 17.71 20.49
C GLU A 728 -0.66 18.59 19.23
N ALA A 729 -1.26 18.18 18.10
CA ALA A 729 -1.23 18.96 16.86
C ALA A 729 -2.57 19.58 16.47
N LEU A 730 -3.68 19.02 16.95
CA LEU A 730 -5.02 19.44 16.54
C LEU A 730 -5.90 19.75 17.75
N LEU A 731 -6.64 20.86 17.67
CA LEU A 731 -7.77 21.17 18.56
C LEU A 731 -9.06 20.58 17.99
N ASP A 732 -10.09 20.49 18.83
CA ASP A 732 -11.45 20.16 18.38
C ASP A 732 -11.92 21.14 17.29
N SER A 733 -12.77 20.67 16.38
CA SER A 733 -13.36 21.57 15.39
C SER A 733 -14.35 22.53 16.03
N GLU A 734 -14.62 23.63 15.33
CA GLU A 734 -15.82 24.44 15.60
C GLU A 734 -17.10 23.61 15.45
N TRP A 735 -18.17 24.08 16.10
CA TRP A 735 -19.50 23.46 16.00
C TRP A 735 -20.13 23.73 14.64
N ALA A 736 -20.50 22.66 13.95
CA ALA A 736 -21.41 22.69 12.82
C ALA A 736 -22.85 22.61 13.32
N SER A 737 -23.78 23.33 12.69
CA SER A 737 -25.17 23.42 13.16
C SER A 737 -26.17 23.36 12.02
N ALA A 738 -27.33 22.75 12.27
CA ALA A 738 -28.49 22.81 11.39
C ALA A 738 -29.77 23.03 12.21
N THR A 739 -30.66 23.91 11.74
CA THR A 739 -31.92 24.22 12.43
C THR A 739 -33.08 23.47 11.77
N VAL A 740 -34.00 22.95 12.59
CA VAL A 740 -35.19 22.20 12.14
C VAL A 740 -36.41 22.60 12.95
N THR A 741 -37.57 22.70 12.29
CA THR A 741 -38.87 22.72 12.96
C THR A 741 -39.57 21.42 12.64
N THR A 742 -39.91 20.63 13.66
CA THR A 742 -40.65 19.37 13.49
C THR A 742 -42.06 19.64 12.97
N ASP A 743 -42.65 18.65 12.32
CA ASP A 743 -44.00 18.78 11.79
C ASP A 743 -45.05 18.78 12.92
N ALA A 744 -46.27 19.24 12.60
CA ALA A 744 -47.37 19.22 13.56
C ALA A 744 -47.78 17.78 13.91
N ALA A 745 -48.28 17.57 15.13
CA ALA A 745 -48.78 16.27 15.55
C ALA A 745 -49.95 15.81 14.65
N PRO A 746 -50.02 14.53 14.29
CA PRO A 746 -51.12 13.99 13.50
C PRO A 746 -52.45 14.04 14.26
N ASP A 747 -53.56 14.26 13.54
CA ASP A 747 -54.90 14.16 14.11
C ASP A 747 -55.25 12.69 14.37
N LYS A 748 -55.54 12.38 15.64
CA LYS A 748 -55.90 11.03 16.11
C LYS A 748 -57.41 10.85 16.27
N SER A 749 -58.20 11.87 15.95
CA SER A 749 -59.65 11.81 16.07
C SER A 749 -60.24 10.72 15.18
N GLY A 750 -61.21 9.95 15.72
CA GLY A 750 -61.87 8.86 14.98
C GLY A 750 -61.14 7.52 14.93
N TYR A 751 -59.89 7.44 15.42
CA TYR A 751 -59.16 6.18 15.55
C TYR A 751 -59.47 5.49 16.89
N LEU A 752 -59.65 4.17 16.84
CA LEU A 752 -59.68 3.27 18.00
C LEU A 752 -58.26 2.98 18.52
N LEU A 753 -57.27 3.01 17.63
CA LEU A 753 -55.85 2.89 17.92
C LEU A 753 -55.08 3.73 16.90
N TYR A 754 -54.07 4.49 17.35
CA TYR A 754 -53.13 5.20 16.48
C TYR A 754 -51.74 5.10 17.11
N LYS A 755 -50.76 4.54 16.39
CA LYS A 755 -49.38 4.44 16.84
C LYS A 755 -48.37 4.48 15.69
N ASP A 756 -47.49 5.46 15.70
CA ASP A 756 -46.45 5.72 14.69
C ASP A 756 -45.02 5.70 15.26
N PHE A 757 -44.84 5.37 16.55
CA PHE A 757 -43.53 5.18 17.21
C PHE A 757 -42.52 6.36 17.13
N GLU A 758 -42.88 7.49 16.52
CA GLU A 758 -42.07 8.70 16.30
C GLU A 758 -41.64 9.38 17.61
N ASN A 759 -42.39 9.17 18.68
CA ASN A 759 -42.08 9.73 20.00
C ASN A 759 -40.93 9.03 20.73
N LEU A 760 -40.30 8.02 20.11
CA LEU A 760 -39.19 7.30 20.70
C LEU A 760 -37.86 8.07 20.59
N PRO A 761 -37.13 8.28 21.70
CA PRO A 761 -35.93 9.11 21.75
C PRO A 761 -34.62 8.40 21.43
N GLY A 762 -34.63 7.06 21.32
CA GLY A 762 -33.45 6.25 21.06
C GLY A 762 -33.65 5.21 19.95
N GLY A 763 -32.55 4.56 19.55
CA GLY A 763 -32.48 3.69 18.37
C GLY A 763 -32.09 4.47 17.11
N GLY A 764 -31.48 3.79 16.14
CA GLY A 764 -31.14 4.37 14.83
C GLY A 764 -32.36 4.59 13.94
N GLN A 765 -32.15 4.96 12.67
CA GLN A 765 -33.19 5.12 11.65
C GLN A 765 -32.75 4.47 10.31
N PRO A 766 -33.17 3.22 10.02
CA PRO A 766 -32.65 2.39 8.92
C PRO A 766 -33.06 2.87 7.56
N PHE A 767 -34.24 3.46 7.42
CA PHE A 767 -34.69 4.02 6.14
C PHE A 767 -33.79 5.18 5.72
N TYR A 768 -33.32 5.97 6.68
CA TYR A 768 -32.42 7.10 6.41
C TYR A 768 -30.94 6.74 6.52
N GLY A 769 -30.58 5.50 6.87
CA GLY A 769 -29.20 5.13 7.16
C GLY A 769 -28.58 5.97 8.29
N ALA A 770 -29.38 6.38 9.27
CA ALA A 770 -28.96 7.24 10.36
C ALA A 770 -28.66 6.45 11.64
N TYR A 771 -27.52 6.72 12.26
CA TYR A 771 -27.18 6.22 13.58
C TYR A 771 -28.10 6.84 14.63
N GLY A 772 -28.26 6.17 15.77
CA GLY A 772 -29.00 6.72 16.89
C GLY A 772 -28.46 6.19 18.21
N PHE A 773 -29.19 6.47 19.28
CA PHE A 773 -28.66 6.35 20.63
C PHE A 773 -29.23 5.16 21.40
N SER A 774 -28.39 4.53 22.22
CA SER A 774 -28.84 3.59 23.25
C SER A 774 -29.66 4.33 24.31
N LEU A 775 -30.72 3.71 24.85
CA LEU A 775 -31.47 4.25 25.99
C LEU A 775 -30.72 4.04 27.32
N GLY A 776 -29.56 3.38 27.28
CA GLY A 776 -28.69 3.17 28.43
C GLY A 776 -29.38 2.49 29.61
N SER A 777 -29.02 2.94 30.82
CA SER A 777 -29.58 2.49 32.10
C SER A 777 -30.78 3.31 32.57
N THR A 778 -31.44 4.06 31.67
CA THR A 778 -32.59 4.90 32.00
C THR A 778 -33.71 4.08 32.63
N THR A 779 -34.21 4.54 33.79
CA THR A 779 -35.33 3.93 34.51
C THR A 779 -36.58 4.79 34.55
N ASP A 780 -36.44 6.10 34.32
CA ASP A 780 -37.54 7.05 34.20
C ASP A 780 -37.52 7.68 32.79
N PHE A 781 -38.62 7.48 32.08
CA PHE A 781 -38.80 7.85 30.69
C PHE A 781 -39.84 8.98 30.52
N SER A 782 -40.28 9.59 31.62
CA SER A 782 -41.29 10.66 31.62
C SER A 782 -40.82 11.94 30.91
N ASP A 783 -39.50 12.13 30.80
CA ASP A 783 -38.87 13.26 30.13
C ASP A 783 -37.86 12.76 29.07
N PRO A 784 -38.15 12.90 27.76
CA PRO A 784 -37.27 12.42 26.70
C PRO A 784 -35.92 13.17 26.67
N ASP A 785 -35.83 14.36 27.26
CA ASP A 785 -34.59 15.14 27.33
C ASP A 785 -33.65 14.67 28.44
N LYS A 786 -34.13 13.89 29.41
CA LYS A 786 -33.34 13.37 30.53
C LYS A 786 -32.86 11.93 30.36
N ILE A 787 -32.97 11.38 29.17
CA ILE A 787 -32.58 9.98 28.91
C ILE A 787 -31.06 9.84 28.96
N LEU A 788 -30.60 8.85 29.71
CA LEU A 788 -29.19 8.55 29.90
C LEU A 788 -28.63 7.88 28.65
N ILE A 789 -28.07 8.67 27.75
CA ILE A 789 -27.34 8.18 26.58
C ILE A 789 -25.88 7.90 26.99
N THR A 790 -25.42 6.65 26.87
CA THR A 790 -24.08 6.23 27.29
C THR A 790 -23.07 6.19 26.14
N THR A 791 -21.85 6.64 26.40
CA THR A 791 -20.69 6.45 25.51
C THR A 791 -20.24 4.99 25.53
N GLY A 792 -20.24 4.30 24.39
CA GLY A 792 -19.64 2.96 24.28
C GLY A 792 -20.58 1.82 23.93
N ASP A 793 -21.85 2.04 23.66
CA ASP A 793 -22.69 1.01 23.04
C ASP A 793 -22.40 0.96 21.52
N ALA A 794 -22.30 -0.24 20.94
CA ALA A 794 -22.07 -0.38 19.51
C ALA A 794 -23.22 0.28 18.75
N ASN A 795 -22.93 1.36 18.01
CA ASN A 795 -23.95 1.94 17.15
C ASN A 795 -24.30 0.89 16.12
N SER A 796 -25.55 0.54 16.18
CA SER A 796 -26.19 -0.06 15.05
C SER A 796 -27.39 0.79 14.71
N ILE A 797 -27.74 0.77 13.45
CA ILE A 797 -29.01 1.32 12.97
C ILE A 797 -30.16 0.39 13.39
N TYR A 798 -30.04 -0.27 14.56
CA TYR A 798 -30.94 -1.28 15.05
C TYR A 798 -31.78 -0.74 16.22
N CYS A 799 -32.93 -1.38 16.37
CA CYS A 799 -33.84 -1.18 17.50
C CYS A 799 -33.30 -1.78 18.79
N GLN A 800 -33.73 -1.20 19.89
CA GLN A 800 -33.53 -1.77 21.21
C GLN A 800 -34.75 -2.61 21.59
N GLY A 801 -34.54 -3.65 22.41
CA GLY A 801 -35.66 -4.38 22.99
C GLY A 801 -36.54 -3.46 23.83
N VAL A 802 -37.85 -3.68 23.77
CA VAL A 802 -38.83 -2.97 24.61
C VAL A 802 -38.47 -3.14 26.08
N LYS A 803 -38.40 -2.03 26.83
CA LYS A 803 -38.03 -2.07 28.25
C LYS A 803 -39.24 -2.49 29.08
N ASP A 804 -39.06 -3.53 29.89
CA ASP A 804 -40.06 -4.00 30.87
C ASP A 804 -40.13 -3.02 32.06
N ASN A 805 -40.72 -1.84 31.84
CA ASN A 805 -40.74 -0.70 32.77
C ASN A 805 -42.02 0.14 32.61
N ASP A 806 -42.69 0.51 33.72
CA ASP A 806 -43.97 1.24 33.67
C ASP A 806 -43.85 2.67 33.12
N SER A 807 -42.75 3.37 33.44
CA SER A 807 -42.48 4.71 32.90
C SER A 807 -42.25 4.65 31.39
N TYR A 808 -41.57 3.60 30.89
CA TYR A 808 -41.38 3.37 29.45
C TYR A 808 -42.71 3.16 28.71
N PHE A 809 -43.59 2.30 29.24
CA PHE A 809 -44.92 2.07 28.66
C PHE A 809 -45.77 3.33 28.71
N SER A 810 -45.78 4.04 29.85
CA SER A 810 -46.54 5.28 30.00
C SER A 810 -46.09 6.37 29.01
N ALA A 811 -44.79 6.48 28.75
CA ALA A 811 -44.23 7.48 27.84
C ALA A 811 -44.40 7.09 26.36
N TYR A 812 -44.14 5.83 26.01
CA TYR A 812 -43.95 5.42 24.62
C TYR A 812 -44.88 4.32 24.11
N LEU A 813 -45.64 3.64 24.96
CA LEU A 813 -46.64 2.64 24.56
C LEU A 813 -47.92 2.77 25.42
N PRO A 814 -48.48 3.98 25.61
CA PRO A 814 -49.59 4.19 26.55
C PRO A 814 -50.86 3.45 26.15
N GLU A 815 -50.97 3.02 24.89
CA GLU A 815 -52.09 2.24 24.38
C GLU A 815 -52.07 0.78 24.85
N TRP A 816 -50.93 0.28 25.35
CA TRP A 816 -50.78 -1.09 25.83
C TRP A 816 -50.64 -1.16 27.35
N ASP A 817 -51.36 -2.11 27.94
CA ASP A 817 -51.04 -2.58 29.28
C ASP A 817 -49.75 -3.41 29.26
N ARG A 818 -48.85 -3.13 30.20
CA ARG A 818 -47.53 -3.77 30.28
C ARG A 818 -47.63 -5.28 30.50
N ALA A 819 -48.54 -5.74 31.35
CA ALA A 819 -48.70 -7.16 31.64
C ALA A 819 -49.31 -7.90 30.42
N ASP A 820 -50.29 -7.29 29.75
CA ASP A 820 -50.86 -7.83 28.52
C ASP A 820 -49.83 -7.89 27.39
N TRP A 821 -49.01 -6.85 27.21
CA TRP A 821 -47.92 -6.85 26.24
C TRP A 821 -46.95 -8.01 26.50
N LYS A 822 -46.48 -8.14 27.73
CA LYS A 822 -45.52 -9.19 28.12
C LYS A 822 -46.06 -10.60 27.90
N ALA A 823 -47.37 -10.79 28.07
CA ALA A 823 -48.02 -12.08 27.86
C ALA A 823 -48.28 -12.40 26.38
N ASN A 824 -48.45 -11.38 25.52
CA ASN A 824 -49.00 -11.57 24.17
C ASN A 824 -48.13 -11.04 23.02
N SER A 825 -47.02 -10.36 23.27
CA SER A 825 -46.10 -9.85 22.26
C SER A 825 -44.70 -10.43 22.48
N PHE A 826 -43.98 -10.73 21.39
CA PHE A 826 -42.71 -11.44 21.46
C PHE A 826 -41.74 -10.99 20.38
N ASN A 827 -40.46 -10.90 20.76
CA ASN A 827 -39.33 -10.59 19.88
C ASN A 827 -39.50 -9.32 19.04
N VAL A 828 -39.96 -8.24 19.70
CA VAL A 828 -40.14 -6.92 19.10
C VAL A 828 -39.17 -5.91 19.69
N GLY A 829 -38.61 -5.07 18.83
CA GLY A 829 -37.74 -3.95 19.20
C GLY A 829 -38.33 -2.62 18.75
N LEU A 830 -37.91 -1.54 19.41
CA LEU A 830 -38.36 -0.18 19.14
C LEU A 830 -37.17 0.75 18.88
N ALA A 831 -37.39 1.72 18.00
CA ALA A 831 -36.48 2.82 17.72
C ALA A 831 -37.26 4.07 17.28
N ALA A 832 -36.59 5.21 17.23
CA ALA A 832 -37.17 6.48 16.79
C ALA A 832 -37.94 6.31 15.48
N GLY A 833 -39.28 6.28 15.50
CA GLY A 833 -40.14 6.20 14.30
C GLY A 833 -40.48 4.81 13.76
N TYR A 834 -40.12 3.70 14.43
CA TYR A 834 -40.50 2.36 13.93
C TYR A 834 -40.37 1.23 14.96
N MET A 835 -41.00 0.11 14.62
CA MET A 835 -40.89 -1.18 15.31
C MET A 835 -40.15 -2.20 14.44
N LYS A 836 -39.29 -3.00 15.07
CA LYS A 836 -38.66 -4.19 14.49
C LYS A 836 -39.35 -5.45 14.96
N PHE A 837 -39.67 -6.33 14.03
CA PHE A 837 -40.01 -7.71 14.29
C PHE A 837 -38.77 -8.57 14.10
N GLY A 838 -38.35 -9.27 15.15
CA GLY A 838 -37.31 -10.29 15.08
C GLY A 838 -35.93 -9.87 15.61
N GLY A 839 -35.20 -10.89 16.05
CA GLY A 839 -33.86 -10.87 16.62
C GLY A 839 -33.44 -12.30 16.98
N GLY A 840 -32.19 -12.67 16.73
CA GLY A 840 -31.75 -14.08 16.85
C GLY A 840 -32.36 -14.96 15.76
N SER A 841 -32.73 -16.20 16.08
CA SER A 841 -33.38 -17.19 15.19
C SER A 841 -34.88 -17.38 15.46
N ASN A 842 -35.50 -16.47 16.22
CA ASN A 842 -36.86 -16.65 16.76
C ASN A 842 -37.92 -15.87 15.96
N PRO A 843 -39.15 -16.39 15.83
CA PRO A 843 -40.28 -15.64 15.27
C PRO A 843 -40.62 -14.39 16.09
N ALA A 844 -41.41 -13.48 15.51
CA ALA A 844 -41.84 -12.25 16.17
C ALA A 844 -43.32 -11.93 15.94
N TRP A 845 -43.97 -11.38 16.95
CA TRP A 845 -45.36 -10.93 16.84
C TRP A 845 -45.69 -9.79 17.80
N LEU A 846 -46.61 -8.95 17.35
CA LEU A 846 -47.25 -7.90 18.13
C LEU A 846 -48.74 -8.24 18.25
N THR A 847 -49.24 -8.31 19.48
CA THR A 847 -50.69 -8.35 19.70
C THR A 847 -51.19 -6.95 20.03
N LEU A 848 -52.21 -6.49 19.30
CA LEU A 848 -52.85 -5.20 19.52
C LEU A 848 -53.50 -5.13 20.91
N PRO A 849 -53.63 -3.91 21.48
CA PRO A 849 -54.32 -3.74 22.74
C PRO A 849 -55.80 -4.02 22.55
N LYS A 850 -56.50 -4.37 23.63
CA LYS A 850 -57.94 -4.60 23.57
C LYS A 850 -58.64 -3.31 23.14
N LEU A 851 -59.59 -3.44 22.21
CA LEU A 851 -60.41 -2.32 21.75
C LEU A 851 -61.60 -2.09 22.70
N SER A 852 -61.30 -1.80 23.98
CA SER A 852 -62.27 -1.76 25.07
C SER A 852 -63.38 -0.70 24.92
N SER A 853 -63.22 0.24 24.00
CA SER A 853 -64.22 1.26 23.66
C SER A 853 -65.37 0.73 22.79
N LEU A 854 -65.29 -0.50 22.29
CA LEU A 854 -66.36 -1.12 21.50
C LEU A 854 -67.46 -1.70 22.40
N SER A 855 -68.70 -1.26 22.18
CA SER A 855 -69.88 -1.74 22.92
C SER A 855 -70.59 -2.93 22.26
N GLY A 856 -70.13 -3.38 21.10
CA GLY A 856 -70.72 -4.48 20.33
C GLY A 856 -69.90 -4.82 19.08
N ALA A 857 -70.32 -5.87 18.37
CA ALA A 857 -69.68 -6.31 17.14
C ALA A 857 -69.64 -5.18 16.11
N THR A 858 -68.44 -4.81 15.67
CA THR A 858 -68.16 -3.65 14.81
C THR A 858 -67.28 -4.08 13.63
N GLU A 859 -67.50 -3.48 12.46
CA GLU A 859 -66.56 -3.58 11.34
C GLU A 859 -65.45 -2.52 11.51
N ILE A 860 -64.20 -2.95 11.41
CA ILE A 860 -63.02 -2.08 11.52
C ILE A 860 -62.11 -2.24 10.30
N GLU A 861 -61.30 -1.21 10.07
CA GLU A 861 -60.14 -1.25 9.19
C GLU A 861 -58.88 -1.13 10.05
N LEU A 862 -58.02 -2.15 9.95
CA LEU A 862 -56.65 -2.13 10.44
C LEU A 862 -55.75 -1.65 9.30
N GLU A 863 -55.10 -0.50 9.47
CA GLU A 863 -54.09 0.04 8.57
C GLU A 863 -52.73 0.02 9.26
N PHE A 864 -51.67 -0.40 8.57
CA PHE A 864 -50.30 -0.29 9.07
C PHE A 864 -49.31 -0.30 7.91
N ASP A 865 -48.14 0.25 8.17
CA ASP A 865 -47.03 0.29 7.23
C ASP A 865 -46.02 -0.80 7.60
N ALA A 866 -45.55 -1.55 6.60
CA ALA A 866 -44.52 -2.58 6.80
C ALA A 866 -43.49 -2.58 5.68
N CYS A 867 -42.28 -3.04 5.99
CA CYS A 867 -41.16 -3.13 5.05
C CYS A 867 -40.32 -4.37 5.41
N PRO A 868 -39.77 -5.11 4.44
CA PRO A 868 -38.81 -6.16 4.74
C PRO A 868 -37.61 -5.59 5.50
N TYR A 869 -37.01 -6.42 6.35
CA TYR A 869 -35.77 -6.03 7.00
C TYR A 869 -34.63 -6.02 5.98
N TYR A 870 -33.87 -4.93 5.93
CA TYR A 870 -32.73 -4.76 5.04
C TYR A 870 -31.49 -4.31 5.81
N GLU A 871 -30.37 -4.95 5.55
CA GLU A 871 -29.05 -4.49 6.00
C GLU A 871 -28.25 -3.97 4.81
N PRO A 872 -27.62 -2.79 4.89
CA PRO A 872 -26.74 -2.33 3.82
C PRO A 872 -25.60 -3.31 3.57
N SER A 873 -25.13 -3.34 2.32
CA SER A 873 -23.96 -4.13 1.93
C SER A 873 -22.73 -3.79 2.76
N THR A 874 -21.71 -4.65 2.67
CA THR A 874 -20.37 -4.39 3.22
C THR A 874 -19.71 -3.12 2.66
N LYS A 875 -20.24 -2.54 1.58
CA LYS A 875 -19.79 -1.28 0.98
C LYS A 875 -20.70 -0.08 1.31
N GLY A 876 -21.72 -0.29 2.14
CA GLY A 876 -22.67 0.73 2.55
C GLY A 876 -23.68 1.17 1.49
N ASP A 877 -23.86 0.35 0.45
CA ASP A 877 -24.97 0.51 -0.49
C ASP A 877 -26.27 0.01 0.15
N MET A 878 -27.21 0.93 0.36
CA MET A 878 -28.55 0.63 0.87
C MET A 878 -29.40 -0.08 -0.17
N MET A 879 -29.24 0.18 -1.46
CA MET A 879 -30.07 -0.46 -2.49
C MET A 879 -29.55 -1.86 -2.88
N ALA A 880 -28.44 -2.31 -2.30
CA ALA A 880 -27.91 -3.66 -2.44
C ALA A 880 -27.80 -4.35 -1.07
N PRO A 881 -28.92 -4.78 -0.46
CA PRO A 881 -28.92 -5.31 0.90
C PRO A 881 -28.12 -6.62 1.01
N SER A 882 -27.41 -6.83 2.14
CA SER A 882 -26.57 -8.01 2.36
C SER A 882 -27.31 -9.23 2.89
N ASN A 883 -28.58 -9.09 3.29
CA ASN A 883 -29.37 -10.14 3.91
C ASN A 883 -30.39 -10.74 2.92
N THR A 884 -30.76 -12.01 3.15
CA THR A 884 -31.62 -12.81 2.26
C THR A 884 -33.10 -12.86 2.69
N ASP A 885 -33.46 -12.28 3.83
CA ASP A 885 -34.81 -12.34 4.45
C ASP A 885 -35.89 -11.52 3.69
N ILE A 886 -35.61 -11.15 2.44
CA ILE A 886 -36.28 -10.06 1.74
C ILE A 886 -37.58 -10.48 1.04
N THR A 887 -37.83 -11.78 0.81
CA THR A 887 -38.94 -12.28 -0.03
C THR A 887 -40.15 -12.83 0.74
N GLU A 888 -40.10 -12.81 2.06
CA GLU A 888 -40.94 -13.67 2.89
C GLU A 888 -42.29 -13.06 3.23
N TYR A 889 -43.28 -13.91 3.48
CA TYR A 889 -44.62 -13.50 3.85
C TYR A 889 -44.71 -13.15 5.35
N PHE A 890 -45.72 -12.38 5.71
CA PHE A 890 -46.09 -12.12 7.10
C PHE A 890 -47.62 -12.16 7.21
N GLY A 891 -48.19 -12.03 8.41
CA GLY A 891 -49.64 -12.16 8.52
C GLY A 891 -50.30 -11.45 9.67
N VAL A 892 -51.63 -11.45 9.59
CA VAL A 892 -52.54 -11.00 10.65
C VAL A 892 -53.43 -12.17 11.05
N THR A 893 -53.54 -12.43 12.35
CA THR A 893 -54.50 -13.39 12.93
C THR A 893 -55.50 -12.65 13.78
N VAL A 894 -56.77 -13.06 13.72
CA VAL A 894 -57.85 -12.54 14.56
C VAL A 894 -58.49 -13.67 15.37
N THR A 895 -58.87 -13.39 16.62
CA THR A 895 -59.62 -14.30 17.49
C THR A 895 -61.01 -13.73 17.76
N GLY A 896 -62.07 -14.49 17.45
CA GLY A 896 -63.46 -14.07 17.67
C GLY A 896 -63.99 -13.04 16.67
N ALA A 897 -63.35 -12.89 15.51
CA ALA A 897 -63.72 -11.98 14.42
C ALA A 897 -63.35 -12.60 13.06
N THR A 898 -63.72 -11.96 11.95
CA THR A 898 -63.50 -12.47 10.59
C THR A 898 -62.87 -11.40 9.70
N ILE A 899 -61.71 -11.71 9.11
CA ILE A 899 -61.06 -10.91 8.06
C ILE A 899 -61.83 -11.09 6.75
N VAL A 900 -62.23 -9.99 6.12
CA VAL A 900 -63.13 -10.01 4.95
C VAL A 900 -62.48 -9.51 3.66
N SER A 901 -61.51 -8.59 3.75
CA SER A 901 -60.80 -8.08 2.58
C SER A 901 -59.47 -7.44 2.95
N VAL A 902 -58.54 -7.43 2.00
CA VAL A 902 -57.30 -6.64 2.06
C VAL A 902 -57.27 -5.67 0.91
N THR A 903 -56.84 -4.43 1.15
CA THR A 903 -56.55 -3.44 0.13
C THR A 903 -55.16 -2.84 0.37
N GLY A 904 -54.51 -2.39 -0.69
CA GLY A 904 -53.14 -1.89 -0.65
C GLY A 904 -52.38 -2.22 -1.91
N GLU A 905 -51.12 -1.80 -1.97
CA GLU A 905 -50.28 -1.95 -3.17
C GLU A 905 -50.03 -3.42 -3.56
N THR A 906 -49.93 -4.29 -2.57
CA THR A 906 -49.66 -5.73 -2.71
C THR A 906 -50.86 -6.60 -2.34
N SER A 907 -52.07 -6.03 -2.33
CA SER A 907 -53.27 -6.78 -1.91
C SER A 907 -53.62 -7.96 -2.82
N ALA A 908 -53.12 -7.97 -4.06
CA ALA A 908 -53.26 -9.09 -4.99
C ALA A 908 -52.51 -10.35 -4.53
N ASP A 909 -51.48 -10.20 -3.70
CA ASP A 909 -50.71 -11.30 -3.11
C ASP A 909 -51.31 -11.78 -1.78
N ALA A 910 -52.37 -11.13 -1.28
CA ALA A 910 -52.95 -11.44 0.02
C ALA A 910 -53.82 -12.72 -0.02
N VAL A 911 -53.63 -13.61 0.95
CA VAL A 911 -54.38 -14.88 1.04
C VAL A 911 -55.11 -14.95 2.37
N ILE A 912 -56.45 -14.86 2.35
CA ILE A 912 -57.31 -15.03 3.52
C ILE A 912 -57.63 -16.52 3.68
N SER A 913 -57.50 -17.06 4.89
CA SER A 913 -57.85 -18.47 5.16
C SER A 913 -59.36 -18.74 5.00
N GLY A 914 -59.73 -20.00 4.73
CA GLY A 914 -61.14 -20.36 4.46
C GLY A 914 -62.14 -20.02 5.59
N GLY A 915 -61.66 -19.80 6.82
CA GLY A 915 -62.47 -19.32 7.96
C GLY A 915 -62.32 -17.83 8.28
N GLY A 916 -61.50 -17.09 7.53
CA GLY A 916 -61.21 -15.67 7.73
C GLY A 916 -60.50 -15.34 9.05
N THR A 917 -59.87 -16.31 9.70
CA THR A 917 -59.17 -16.09 10.98
C THR A 917 -57.73 -15.62 10.78
N THR A 918 -57.17 -15.81 9.58
CA THR A 918 -55.81 -15.40 9.22
C THR A 918 -55.77 -14.79 7.83
N VAL A 919 -54.84 -13.87 7.62
CA VAL A 919 -54.45 -13.39 6.29
C VAL A 919 -52.93 -13.32 6.18
N THR A 920 -52.42 -13.83 5.05
CA THR A 920 -51.02 -13.72 4.66
C THR A 920 -50.86 -12.50 3.75
N LEU A 921 -49.80 -11.72 3.98
CA LEU A 921 -49.49 -10.43 3.33
C LEU A 921 -48.03 -10.42 2.83
N ARG A 922 -47.73 -9.51 1.90
CA ARG A 922 -46.40 -9.34 1.29
C ARG A 922 -46.05 -7.86 1.14
N ASN A 923 -44.81 -7.48 1.42
CA ASN A 923 -44.33 -6.13 1.18
C ASN A 923 -43.79 -5.94 -0.24
N VAL A 924 -43.71 -4.68 -0.67
CA VAL A 924 -42.89 -4.28 -1.81
C VAL A 924 -41.42 -4.61 -1.54
N LEU A 925 -40.75 -5.15 -2.55
CA LEU A 925 -39.34 -5.54 -2.50
C LEU A 925 -38.43 -4.42 -3.00
N VAL A 926 -37.16 -4.46 -2.58
CA VAL A 926 -36.13 -3.47 -2.93
C VAL A 926 -35.98 -3.28 -4.44
N ASP A 927 -36.07 -4.33 -5.25
CA ASP A 927 -35.96 -4.24 -6.72
C ASP A 927 -37.01 -3.29 -7.31
N LYS A 928 -38.26 -3.38 -6.83
CA LYS A 928 -39.32 -2.47 -7.24
C LYS A 928 -39.08 -1.04 -6.75
N MET A 929 -38.52 -0.87 -5.54
CA MET A 929 -38.14 0.44 -5.03
C MET A 929 -37.03 1.08 -5.89
N ILE A 930 -36.09 0.28 -6.40
CA ILE A 930 -35.05 0.72 -7.34
C ILE A 930 -35.68 1.16 -8.67
N GLU A 931 -36.63 0.38 -9.20
CA GLU A 931 -37.39 0.73 -10.41
C GLU A 931 -38.15 2.06 -10.23
N GLU A 932 -38.61 2.35 -9.03
CA GLU A 932 -39.26 3.61 -8.65
C GLU A 932 -38.27 4.77 -8.47
N GLY A 933 -36.96 4.52 -8.56
CA GLY A 933 -35.90 5.52 -8.56
C GLY A 933 -35.29 5.83 -7.19
N LEU A 934 -35.57 5.02 -6.16
CA LEU A 934 -34.93 5.16 -4.85
C LEU A 934 -33.44 4.75 -4.95
N LYS A 935 -32.55 5.53 -4.31
CA LYS A 935 -31.08 5.37 -4.46
C LYS A 935 -30.33 5.14 -3.15
N ASP A 936 -30.90 5.50 -2.02
CA ASP A 936 -30.23 5.45 -0.72
C ASP A 936 -31.20 5.36 0.47
N THR A 937 -32.46 4.97 0.21
CA THR A 937 -33.53 4.83 1.20
C THR A 937 -34.47 3.71 0.77
N TYR A 938 -35.13 3.09 1.74
CA TYR A 938 -36.30 2.23 1.49
C TYR A 938 -37.59 3.04 1.66
N ARG A 939 -38.74 2.41 1.39
CA ARG A 939 -40.06 2.94 1.76
C ARG A 939 -40.95 1.85 2.32
N TYR A 940 -42.02 2.26 3.00
CA TYR A 940 -43.03 1.33 3.48
C TYR A 940 -43.98 0.84 2.37
N THR A 941 -44.60 -0.30 2.64
CA THR A 941 -45.81 -0.79 2.00
C THR A 941 -46.97 -0.63 2.96
N THR A 942 -48.01 0.11 2.56
CA THR A 942 -49.22 0.28 3.36
C THR A 942 -50.17 -0.88 3.15
N HIS A 943 -50.61 -1.49 4.26
CA HIS A 943 -51.56 -2.60 4.30
C HIS A 943 -52.85 -2.17 4.97
N LYS A 944 -54.00 -2.51 4.37
CA LYS A 944 -55.32 -2.27 4.98
C LYS A 944 -56.12 -3.56 5.02
N VAL A 945 -56.42 -4.02 6.23
CA VAL A 945 -57.15 -5.26 6.52
C VAL A 945 -58.51 -4.91 7.11
N LYS A 946 -59.59 -5.28 6.41
CA LYS A 946 -60.96 -5.10 6.90
C LYS A 946 -61.37 -6.33 7.72
N ILE A 947 -61.87 -6.08 8.93
CA ILE A 947 -62.24 -7.13 9.89
C ILE A 947 -63.65 -6.87 10.39
N THR A 948 -64.52 -7.87 10.32
CA THR A 948 -65.91 -7.83 10.78
C THR A 948 -66.08 -8.63 12.08
N GLY A 949 -67.11 -8.27 12.85
CA GLY A 949 -67.43 -8.96 14.10
C GLY A 949 -66.49 -8.61 15.26
N VAL A 950 -65.74 -7.51 15.17
CA VAL A 950 -64.77 -7.12 16.20
C VAL A 950 -65.48 -6.61 17.44
N THR A 951 -65.13 -7.16 18.60
CA THR A 951 -65.63 -6.79 19.93
C THR A 951 -64.48 -6.34 20.84
N ALA A 952 -64.79 -5.94 22.06
CA ALA A 952 -63.78 -5.60 23.08
C ALA A 952 -62.87 -6.79 23.46
N ASP A 953 -63.30 -8.03 23.21
CA ASP A 953 -62.54 -9.25 23.50
C ASP A 953 -61.73 -9.77 22.31
N THR A 954 -61.95 -9.21 21.10
CA THR A 954 -61.20 -9.60 19.91
C THR A 954 -59.72 -9.31 20.10
N ARG A 955 -58.87 -10.32 19.82
CA ARG A 955 -57.41 -10.15 19.74
C ARG A 955 -56.98 -10.17 18.30
N ILE A 956 -56.20 -9.15 17.92
CA ILE A 956 -55.61 -9.01 16.59
C ILE A 956 -54.10 -9.09 16.77
N LYS A 957 -53.46 -10.04 16.07
CA LYS A 957 -52.03 -10.29 16.15
C LYS A 957 -51.41 -10.10 14.78
N ILE A 958 -50.39 -9.25 14.68
CA ILE A 958 -49.52 -9.14 13.52
C ILE A 958 -48.28 -9.99 13.79
N TYR A 959 -47.83 -10.81 12.84
CA TYR A 959 -46.71 -11.72 13.04
C TYR A 959 -45.85 -11.84 11.77
N SER A 960 -44.54 -12.04 11.93
CA SER A 960 -43.67 -12.49 10.84
C SER A 960 -43.78 -14.01 10.66
N ALA A 961 -43.54 -14.54 9.44
CA ALA A 961 -43.83 -15.93 9.08
C ALA A 961 -43.45 -16.97 10.16
N LEU A 962 -44.39 -17.89 10.41
CA LEU A 962 -44.34 -18.95 11.44
C LEU A 962 -44.15 -20.32 10.78
N GLU A 963 -43.27 -20.45 9.79
CA GLU A 963 -42.87 -21.78 9.36
C GLU A 963 -41.75 -22.26 10.30
N ASP A 964 -41.83 -23.51 10.78
CA ASP A 964 -40.75 -24.21 11.48
C ASP A 964 -39.60 -24.52 10.47
N ASP A 965 -39.09 -23.48 9.80
CA ASP A 965 -38.10 -23.57 8.73
C ASP A 965 -36.70 -23.13 9.16
N ASP A 966 -36.51 -22.85 10.45
CA ASP A 966 -35.27 -22.32 11.06
C ASP A 966 -34.77 -21.01 10.40
N LYS A 967 -35.64 -20.26 9.69
CA LYS A 967 -35.27 -18.99 9.04
C LYS A 967 -35.81 -17.74 9.74
N ASN A 968 -35.09 -16.65 9.53
CA ASN A 968 -35.32 -15.36 10.17
C ASN A 968 -36.23 -14.44 9.36
N HIS A 969 -37.53 -14.51 9.62
CA HIS A 969 -38.49 -13.60 8.98
C HIS A 969 -38.54 -12.27 9.74
N ARG A 970 -37.68 -11.32 9.38
CA ARG A 970 -37.58 -9.99 10.02
C ARG A 970 -38.29 -8.93 9.19
N MET A 971 -38.99 -8.01 9.85
CA MET A 971 -39.63 -6.87 9.18
C MET A 971 -39.63 -5.62 10.04
N TRP A 972 -39.75 -4.46 9.40
CA TRP A 972 -40.05 -3.19 10.03
C TRP A 972 -41.55 -2.91 9.96
N LEU A 973 -42.12 -2.32 11.01
CA LEU A 973 -43.52 -1.96 11.10
C LEU A 973 -43.67 -0.54 11.66
N ASP A 974 -44.62 0.22 11.12
CA ASP A 974 -44.96 1.57 11.58
C ASP A 974 -46.44 1.92 11.27
N ASN A 975 -46.89 3.13 11.66
CA ASN A 975 -48.18 3.75 11.31
C ASN A 975 -49.41 2.87 11.54
N LEU A 976 -49.44 2.20 12.68
CA LEU A 976 -50.51 1.31 13.10
C LEU A 976 -51.77 2.08 13.49
N LYS A 977 -52.84 1.87 12.74
CA LYS A 977 -54.11 2.58 12.87
C LYS A 977 -55.28 1.60 12.85
N VAL A 978 -56.24 1.80 13.74
CA VAL A 978 -57.52 1.07 13.72
C VAL A 978 -58.64 2.07 13.75
N LYS A 979 -59.60 1.96 12.84
CA LYS A 979 -60.81 2.82 12.80
C LYS A 979 -62.05 2.00 12.50
N LYS A 980 -63.22 2.52 12.87
CA LYS A 980 -64.51 1.93 12.47
C LYS A 980 -64.72 2.14 10.97
N VAL A 981 -65.26 1.15 10.28
CA VAL A 981 -65.77 1.32 8.92
C VAL A 981 -67.22 1.77 9.06
N ASN A 982 -67.54 2.94 8.49
CA ASN A 982 -68.90 3.47 8.49
C ASN A 982 -69.75 2.82 7.40
#